data_AF-A0A395TAM3-F1
#
_entry.id   AF-A0A395TAM3-F1
#
_cell.length_a   1.000
_cell.length_b   1.000
_cell.length_c   1.000
_cell.angle_alpha   90.00
_cell.angle_beta   90.00
_cell.angle_gamma   90.00
#
_symmetry.space_group_name_H-M   'P 1'
#
loop_
_entity.id
_entity.type
_entity.pdbx_description
1 polymer ?
#
loop_
_entity_poly.entity_id
_entity_poly.type
_entity_poly.pdbx_seq_one_letter_code
_entity_poly.pdbx_strand_id
1 'polypeptide(L)'
;MSSTIDLSAFPTEAPAAPSAEIRYADVAATATAKEFRGVYRDDKQYHEPDFINTLDRAKDAGVSKVMLTGMSLSDVSYNDNIAKLRPAQAYYTIGVHPYHASELEQGGKSYLAELEQKVKNALTQDSPHIAAFGELGLDYDKEEHASKDVQKKAFTAQLDLFVKNQWDLPLFLHCRNAFDDFVEIITPYMEKLPRGGLVHSFVGSASQMEKLVSIGLGVSVNGFSFQTTESLEMVSKIPLDALQLETDAPWGELKSTSEVVKRYTANARPLPPSKKKDKWDAKCMVKERNESCTMERVALVVAGLKGVGVDEVAEAAWKNSVISQMTFDLSSVPDYDDLPRVEGMPKGCAWGVFDQDGKKDMVGTLNFLTPDVVRNAALEVKDGVSISLNWPINAMTKLNVPGRTAPEHKVLYIPESMSELPFEQGKSWDDEISFNTQCSSQWDSLCHFQHQDSGLAYNGANPDKKALSVDSTESNTMPTLDHWHSRGCIAGRGVLIDFAAYAEEKNIEFHPFDGNRITVEDIEACAAYQNVEFQPGDILLIRTGATDVVDKMDPVGLGKMMAAKLSGLHGSEETARWMWNKRFAAAASDSNAFEAFPPLKPDGSIGGMKDLVLHVYCLSFFGMPIGELWDLSKLAAYCKEKKRYSFMITSTPLNQPGLIGSPPNALAIF
;
A
#
# COMPACT_ATOMS: atom_id res chain seq x y z
N MET A 1 32.36 -36.39 -8.77
CA MET A 1 32.94 -36.04 -10.09
C MET A 1 32.57 -34.59 -10.35
N SER A 2 33.53 -33.72 -10.62
CA SER A 2 33.23 -32.32 -10.95
C SER A 2 32.55 -32.31 -12.32
N SER A 3 31.22 -32.25 -12.37
CA SER A 3 30.53 -31.88 -13.60
C SER A 3 31.00 -30.48 -13.96
N THR A 4 31.59 -30.32 -15.14
CA THR A 4 31.92 -29.00 -15.66
C THR A 4 30.61 -28.24 -15.86
N ILE A 5 30.48 -27.05 -15.29
CA ILE A 5 29.30 -26.21 -15.48
C ILE A 5 29.21 -25.87 -16.97
N ASP A 6 28.06 -26.15 -17.58
CA ASP A 6 27.81 -25.78 -18.97
C ASP A 6 27.14 -24.41 -19.02
N LEU A 7 27.82 -23.44 -19.64
CA LEU A 7 27.34 -22.08 -19.79
C LEU A 7 26.91 -21.73 -21.22
N SER A 8 26.77 -22.73 -22.10
CA SER A 8 26.46 -22.52 -23.52
C SER A 8 25.04 -22.00 -23.76
N ALA A 9 24.10 -22.31 -22.86
CA ALA A 9 22.70 -21.90 -22.93
C ALA A 9 22.42 -20.48 -22.39
N PHE A 10 23.42 -19.79 -21.85
CA PHE A 10 23.26 -18.49 -21.20
C PHE A 10 24.00 -17.38 -21.97
N PRO A 11 23.63 -16.10 -21.75
CA PRO A 11 24.34 -14.97 -22.33
C PRO A 11 25.86 -15.04 -22.13
N THR A 12 26.61 -14.63 -23.14
CA THR A 12 28.08 -14.69 -23.12
C THR A 12 28.71 -13.43 -22.56
N GLU A 13 28.00 -12.31 -22.64
CA GLU A 13 28.46 -11.00 -22.17
C GLU A 13 28.13 -10.80 -20.68
N ALA A 14 29.03 -10.12 -19.97
CA ALA A 14 28.74 -9.64 -18.62
C ALA A 14 27.67 -8.55 -18.69
N PRO A 15 26.74 -8.46 -17.72
CA PRO A 15 25.84 -7.32 -17.61
C PRO A 15 26.61 -6.01 -17.61
N ALA A 16 26.03 -4.98 -18.21
CA ALA A 16 26.58 -3.64 -18.15
C ALA A 16 26.71 -3.19 -16.69
N ALA A 17 27.68 -2.31 -16.43
CA ALA A 17 27.73 -1.60 -15.16
C ALA A 17 26.41 -0.82 -14.97
N PRO A 18 25.93 -0.67 -13.73
CA PRO A 18 24.66 0.00 -13.47
C PRO A 18 24.66 1.45 -13.97
N SER A 19 23.53 1.85 -14.55
CA SER A 19 23.32 3.19 -15.13
C SER A 19 23.05 4.27 -14.06
N ALA A 20 22.70 3.84 -12.84
CA ALA A 20 22.38 4.67 -11.69
C ALA A 20 22.91 4.04 -10.38
N GLU A 21 22.81 4.78 -9.28
CA GLU A 21 23.12 4.24 -7.95
C GLU A 21 22.08 3.18 -7.57
N ILE A 22 22.56 1.96 -7.28
CA ILE A 22 21.72 0.83 -6.89
C ILE A 22 21.74 0.64 -5.38
N ARG A 23 20.57 0.34 -4.83
CA ARG A 23 20.37 -0.13 -3.45
C ARG A 23 20.03 -1.61 -3.42
N TYR A 24 20.51 -2.32 -2.42
CA TYR A 24 20.21 -3.73 -2.20
C TYR A 24 19.65 -3.99 -0.79
N ALA A 25 18.79 -5.00 -0.70
CA ALA A 25 18.40 -5.64 0.54
C ALA A 25 19.01 -7.06 0.56
N ASP A 26 19.77 -7.38 1.60
CA ASP A 26 20.26 -8.73 1.85
C ASP A 26 19.28 -9.45 2.78
N VAL A 27 18.52 -10.39 2.23
CA VAL A 27 17.43 -11.04 2.98
C VAL A 27 17.90 -12.20 3.85
N ALA A 28 19.20 -12.52 3.88
CA ALA A 28 19.72 -13.52 4.81
C ALA A 28 21.18 -13.28 5.19
N ALA A 29 21.40 -12.99 6.47
CA ALA A 29 22.71 -13.01 7.10
C ALA A 29 22.62 -13.58 8.52
N THR A 30 23.42 -14.59 8.82
CA THR A 30 23.41 -15.28 10.13
C THR A 30 24.40 -14.62 11.08
N ALA A 31 23.99 -13.51 11.69
CA ALA A 31 24.82 -12.69 12.58
C ALA A 31 25.37 -13.45 13.81
N THR A 32 24.70 -14.53 14.22
CA THR A 32 25.06 -15.38 15.36
C THR A 32 26.12 -16.44 15.01
N ALA A 33 26.48 -16.57 13.72
CA ALA A 33 27.53 -17.47 13.27
C ALA A 33 28.86 -17.18 13.98
N LYS A 34 29.59 -18.25 14.32
CA LYS A 34 30.82 -18.15 15.12
C LYS A 34 31.93 -17.37 14.40
N GLU A 35 31.92 -17.37 13.07
CA GLU A 35 32.88 -16.67 12.20
C GLU A 35 32.80 -15.15 12.40
N PHE A 36 31.62 -14.60 12.71
CA PHE A 36 31.44 -13.18 13.03
C PHE A 36 31.78 -12.84 14.49
N ARG A 37 31.92 -13.84 15.35
CA ARG A 37 32.54 -13.72 16.68
C ARG A 37 34.06 -13.90 16.63
N GLY A 38 34.62 -14.06 15.44
CA GLY A 38 36.03 -14.31 15.19
C GLY A 38 36.51 -15.69 15.62
N VAL A 39 35.59 -16.64 15.80
CA VAL A 39 35.86 -18.03 16.16
C VAL A 39 35.79 -18.90 14.91
N TYR A 40 36.82 -19.73 14.69
CA TYR A 40 36.95 -20.57 13.50
C TYR A 40 37.21 -22.04 13.88
N ARG A 41 37.99 -22.77 13.09
CA ARG A 41 38.36 -24.18 13.37
C ARG A 41 38.96 -24.34 14.79
N ASP A 42 38.64 -25.46 15.41
CA ASP A 42 39.02 -25.85 16.77
C ASP A 42 38.48 -24.91 17.88
N ASP A 43 37.39 -24.20 17.58
CA ASP A 43 36.74 -23.20 18.46
C ASP A 43 37.71 -22.13 19.00
N LYS A 44 38.78 -21.89 18.26
CA LYS A 44 39.77 -20.87 18.57
C LYS A 44 39.30 -19.51 18.06
N GLN A 45 39.35 -18.51 18.93
CA GLN A 45 39.14 -17.11 18.58
C GLN A 45 40.42 -16.51 17.99
N TYR A 46 40.32 -15.89 16.82
CA TYR A 46 41.41 -15.25 16.09
C TYR A 46 41.33 -13.72 16.11
N HIS A 47 40.12 -13.17 16.25
CA HIS A 47 39.87 -11.75 16.35
C HIS A 47 38.60 -11.48 17.17
N GLU A 48 38.40 -10.22 17.55
CA GLU A 48 37.18 -9.77 18.24
C GLU A 48 35.94 -9.90 17.34
N PRO A 49 34.72 -9.97 17.91
CA PRO A 49 33.49 -9.94 17.13
C PRO A 49 33.39 -8.69 16.25
N ASP A 50 32.99 -8.85 15.00
CA ASP A 50 33.06 -7.78 13.99
C ASP A 50 31.83 -7.63 13.11
N PHE A 51 30.69 -8.23 13.47
CA PHE A 51 29.46 -8.14 12.66
C PHE A 51 28.99 -6.69 12.45
N ILE A 52 29.16 -5.79 13.41
CA ILE A 52 28.82 -4.37 13.19
C ILE A 52 29.69 -3.76 12.09
N ASN A 53 30.98 -4.15 11.99
CA ASN A 53 31.85 -3.69 10.92
C ASN A 53 31.46 -4.28 9.55
N THR A 54 30.87 -5.48 9.51
CA THR A 54 30.35 -6.05 8.26
C THR A 54 29.14 -5.26 7.76
N LEU A 55 28.27 -4.78 8.66
CA LEU A 55 27.15 -3.89 8.32
C LEU A 55 27.62 -2.53 7.79
N ASP A 56 28.68 -1.96 8.35
CA ASP A 56 29.27 -0.72 7.83
C ASP A 56 29.78 -0.93 6.39
N ARG A 57 30.50 -2.03 6.13
CA ARG A 57 30.95 -2.39 4.77
C ARG A 57 29.79 -2.68 3.82
N ALA A 58 28.71 -3.30 4.31
CA ALA A 58 27.51 -3.56 3.53
C ALA A 58 26.87 -2.25 3.06
N LYS A 59 26.76 -1.27 3.96
CA LYS A 59 26.25 0.07 3.64
C LYS A 59 27.11 0.77 2.59
N ASP A 60 28.43 0.75 2.75
CA ASP A 60 29.38 1.33 1.79
C ASP A 60 29.29 0.68 0.40
N ALA A 61 28.84 -0.58 0.33
CA ALA A 61 28.61 -1.30 -0.92
C ALA A 61 27.20 -1.09 -1.52
N GLY A 62 26.35 -0.26 -0.91
CA GLY A 62 24.98 0.00 -1.35
C GLY A 62 23.93 -0.97 -0.78
N VAL A 63 24.30 -1.84 0.17
CA VAL A 63 23.35 -2.72 0.86
C VAL A 63 22.73 -1.95 2.02
N SER A 64 21.54 -1.43 1.77
CA SER A 64 20.83 -0.53 2.67
C SER A 64 20.04 -1.26 3.75
N LYS A 65 19.65 -2.52 3.49
CA LYS A 65 18.92 -3.36 4.45
C LYS A 65 19.55 -4.76 4.54
N VAL A 66 19.60 -5.31 5.73
CA VAL A 66 20.10 -6.66 6.02
C VAL A 66 19.12 -7.33 6.99
N MET A 67 18.59 -8.49 6.61
CA MET A 67 17.76 -9.32 7.48
C MET A 67 18.63 -10.37 8.18
N LEU A 68 18.63 -10.31 9.51
CA LEU A 68 19.36 -11.19 10.39
C LEU A 68 18.56 -12.46 10.65
N THR A 69 19.09 -13.59 10.20
CA THR A 69 18.40 -14.88 10.31
C THR A 69 18.40 -15.35 11.76
N GLY A 70 17.21 -15.61 12.31
CA GLY A 70 17.02 -16.29 13.59
C GLY A 70 16.80 -17.78 13.36
N MET A 71 17.64 -18.63 13.94
CA MET A 71 17.57 -20.09 13.80
C MET A 71 16.95 -20.77 15.03
N SER A 72 16.97 -20.11 16.18
CA SER A 72 16.46 -20.60 17.47
C SER A 72 16.02 -19.46 18.40
N LEU A 73 15.35 -19.80 19.51
CA LEU A 73 14.99 -18.81 20.54
C LEU A 73 16.20 -18.08 21.15
N SER A 74 17.38 -18.72 21.13
CA SER A 74 18.60 -18.13 21.68
C SER A 74 19.13 -16.95 20.86
N ASP A 75 18.77 -16.87 19.57
CA ASP A 75 19.23 -15.81 18.65
C ASP A 75 18.43 -14.52 18.81
N VAL A 76 17.18 -14.59 19.29
CA VAL A 76 16.22 -13.47 19.27
C VAL A 76 16.78 -12.23 19.94
N SER A 77 17.36 -12.36 21.14
CA SER A 77 17.85 -11.20 21.88
C SER A 77 19.10 -10.60 21.25
N TYR A 78 19.95 -11.42 20.62
CA TYR A 78 21.15 -10.95 19.94
C TYR A 78 20.80 -10.17 18.68
N ASN A 79 19.91 -10.71 17.84
CA ASN A 79 19.47 -10.06 16.61
C ASN A 79 18.67 -8.77 16.89
N ASP A 80 17.77 -8.78 17.88
CA ASP A 80 17.02 -7.58 18.31
C ASP A 80 17.95 -6.46 18.80
N ASN A 81 19.01 -6.80 19.54
CA ASN A 81 20.00 -5.82 19.97
C ASN A 81 20.77 -5.21 18.79
N ILE A 82 21.13 -5.99 17.77
CA ILE A 82 21.78 -5.45 16.56
C ILE A 82 20.82 -4.56 15.78
N ALA A 83 19.55 -4.98 15.62
CA ALA A 83 18.53 -4.18 14.96
C ALA A 83 18.33 -2.83 15.64
N LYS A 84 18.27 -2.80 16.98
CA LYS A 84 18.22 -1.55 17.78
C LYS A 84 19.45 -0.66 17.61
N LEU A 85 20.63 -1.23 17.38
CA LEU A 85 21.85 -0.47 17.10
C LEU A 85 21.92 0.06 15.66
N ARG A 86 21.09 -0.47 14.76
CA ARG A 86 21.08 -0.17 13.32
C ARG A 86 19.63 -0.12 12.76
N PRO A 87 18.73 0.71 13.30
CA PRO A 87 17.29 0.60 13.08
C PRO A 87 16.83 0.82 11.63
N ALA A 88 17.59 1.59 10.85
CA ALA A 88 17.29 1.82 9.43
C ALA A 88 17.83 0.71 8.50
N GLN A 89 18.70 -0.17 9.01
CA GLN A 89 19.51 -1.10 8.22
C GLN A 89 19.27 -2.56 8.60
N ALA A 90 19.18 -2.90 9.88
CA ALA A 90 19.10 -4.28 10.35
C ALA A 90 17.68 -4.64 10.81
N TYR A 91 17.18 -5.75 10.28
CA TYR A 91 15.89 -6.37 10.62
C TYR A 91 16.14 -7.83 10.98
N TYR A 92 15.19 -8.54 11.57
CA TYR A 92 15.46 -9.93 11.94
C TYR A 92 14.23 -10.83 11.87
N THR A 93 14.48 -12.13 11.81
CA THR A 93 13.43 -13.15 11.84
C THR A 93 13.34 -13.80 13.23
N ILE A 94 12.16 -14.33 13.58
CA ILE A 94 11.97 -15.17 14.75
C ILE A 94 11.30 -16.48 14.32
N GLY A 95 11.94 -17.61 14.60
CA GLY A 95 11.49 -18.94 14.24
C GLY A 95 12.47 -20.01 14.72
N VAL A 96 12.19 -21.26 14.39
CA VAL A 96 13.01 -22.43 14.74
C VAL A 96 13.35 -23.20 13.48
N HIS A 97 14.63 -23.13 13.11
CA HIS A 97 15.19 -23.79 11.95
C HIS A 97 15.15 -25.32 12.12
N PRO A 98 15.02 -26.13 11.04
CA PRO A 98 15.03 -27.60 11.12
C PRO A 98 16.19 -28.20 11.92
N TYR A 99 17.35 -27.55 11.94
CA TYR A 99 18.51 -27.95 12.75
C TYR A 99 18.25 -27.94 14.27
N HIS A 100 17.33 -27.09 14.71
CA HIS A 100 16.91 -26.94 16.11
C HIS A 100 15.53 -27.59 16.37
N ALA A 101 14.98 -28.34 15.42
CA ALA A 101 13.66 -28.96 15.54
C ALA A 101 13.53 -29.88 16.76
N SER A 102 14.61 -30.57 17.16
CA SER A 102 14.63 -31.39 18.37
C SER A 102 14.49 -30.58 19.67
N GLU A 103 14.91 -29.31 19.71
CA GLU A 103 14.68 -28.45 20.87
C GLU A 103 13.18 -28.17 21.06
N LEU A 104 12.50 -27.87 19.95
CA LEU A 104 11.05 -27.65 19.92
C LEU A 104 10.31 -28.94 20.32
N GLU A 105 10.70 -30.11 19.79
CA GLU A 105 10.07 -31.38 20.15
C GLU A 105 10.26 -31.71 21.64
N GLN A 106 11.46 -31.53 22.19
CA GLN A 106 11.77 -31.80 23.60
C GLN A 106 11.06 -30.84 24.55
N GLY A 107 11.01 -29.54 24.22
CA GLY A 107 10.32 -28.54 25.03
C GLY A 107 8.80 -28.54 24.83
N GLY A 108 8.30 -29.04 23.70
CA GLY A 108 6.88 -29.15 23.40
C GLY A 108 6.13 -27.83 23.55
N LYS A 109 5.02 -27.86 24.32
CA LYS A 109 4.14 -26.71 24.48
C LYS A 109 4.79 -25.51 25.17
N SER A 110 5.75 -25.70 26.07
CA SER A 110 6.41 -24.57 26.73
C SER A 110 7.35 -23.84 25.78
N TYR A 111 8.04 -24.57 24.91
CA TYR A 111 8.89 -23.97 23.86
C TYR A 111 8.05 -23.15 22.88
N LEU A 112 6.92 -23.69 22.42
CA LEU A 112 6.00 -22.96 21.54
C LEU A 112 5.39 -21.72 22.23
N ALA A 113 5.07 -21.80 23.52
CA ALA A 113 4.58 -20.64 24.27
C ALA A 113 5.65 -19.55 24.42
N GLU A 114 6.92 -19.94 24.61
CA GLU A 114 8.03 -18.99 24.64
C GLU A 114 8.24 -18.35 23.26
N LEU A 115 8.21 -19.13 22.18
CA LEU A 115 8.26 -18.62 20.80
C LEU A 115 7.13 -17.61 20.53
N GLU A 116 5.90 -17.97 20.89
CA GLU A 116 4.72 -17.08 20.78
C GLU A 116 4.96 -15.76 21.52
N GLN A 117 5.51 -15.82 22.74
CA GLN A 117 5.77 -14.64 23.55
C GLN A 117 6.89 -13.76 22.96
N LYS A 118 7.96 -14.37 22.42
CA LYS A 118 9.05 -13.62 21.77
C LYS A 118 8.56 -12.87 20.53
N VAL A 119 7.72 -13.49 19.71
CA VAL A 119 7.11 -12.85 18.53
C VAL A 119 6.20 -11.71 18.96
N LYS A 120 5.29 -11.94 19.93
CA LYS A 120 4.40 -10.88 20.45
C LYS A 120 5.20 -9.69 20.98
N ASN A 121 6.23 -9.94 21.80
CA ASN A 121 7.07 -8.88 22.34
C ASN A 121 7.79 -8.08 21.25
N ALA A 122 8.23 -8.74 20.17
CA ALA A 122 8.87 -8.07 19.04
C ALA A 122 7.90 -7.20 18.24
N LEU A 123 6.67 -7.67 18.04
CA LEU A 123 5.62 -6.96 17.31
C LEU A 123 5.07 -5.74 18.06
N THR A 124 5.07 -5.77 19.40
CA THR A 124 4.51 -4.68 20.23
C THR A 124 5.54 -3.63 20.64
N GLN A 125 6.75 -3.62 20.06
CA GLN A 125 7.72 -2.53 20.28
C GLN A 125 7.26 -1.27 19.53
N ASP A 126 7.59 -0.06 20.03
CA ASP A 126 7.23 1.21 19.38
C ASP A 126 7.76 1.33 17.93
N SER A 127 8.84 0.62 17.63
CA SER A 127 9.41 0.47 16.28
C SER A 127 9.86 -0.99 16.09
N PRO A 128 8.97 -1.89 15.63
CA PRO A 128 9.28 -3.31 15.50
C PRO A 128 10.27 -3.54 14.34
N HIS A 129 11.34 -4.29 14.60
CA HIS A 129 12.35 -4.67 13.58
C HIS A 129 12.23 -6.14 13.14
N ILE A 130 11.25 -6.89 13.69
CA ILE A 130 10.91 -8.21 13.20
C ILE A 130 10.35 -8.09 11.78
N ALA A 131 11.01 -8.72 10.82
CA ALA A 131 10.65 -8.64 9.40
C ALA A 131 9.86 -9.87 8.91
N ALA A 132 10.10 -11.05 9.48
CA ALA A 132 9.45 -12.28 9.08
C ALA A 132 9.36 -13.29 10.24
N PHE A 133 8.44 -14.23 10.12
CA PHE A 133 8.40 -15.41 10.98
C PHE A 133 9.17 -16.56 10.32
N GLY A 134 10.23 -17.03 10.97
CA GLY A 134 11.21 -17.96 10.44
C GLY A 134 12.59 -17.74 11.05
N GLU A 135 13.60 -18.54 10.75
CA GLU A 135 13.62 -19.54 9.68
C GLU A 135 12.92 -20.84 10.08
N LEU A 136 11.98 -21.34 9.28
CA LEU A 136 11.28 -22.61 9.53
C LEU A 136 11.15 -23.44 8.24
N GLY A 137 11.11 -24.76 8.35
CA GLY A 137 10.97 -25.64 7.19
C GLY A 137 11.65 -26.99 7.37
N LEU A 138 12.25 -27.52 6.30
CA LEU A 138 12.82 -28.88 6.26
C LEU A 138 14.22 -28.89 5.63
N ASP A 139 15.15 -29.60 6.27
CA ASP A 139 16.52 -29.84 5.81
C ASP A 139 16.90 -31.32 5.98
N TYR A 140 16.80 -32.08 4.88
CA TYR A 140 17.12 -33.51 4.88
C TYR A 140 18.62 -33.78 4.69
N ASP A 141 19.47 -32.76 4.53
CA ASP A 141 20.92 -32.93 4.60
C ASP A 141 21.43 -33.00 6.04
N LYS A 142 20.59 -32.64 7.02
CA LYS A 142 20.92 -32.49 8.45
C LYS A 142 20.15 -33.44 9.36
N GLU A 143 19.85 -34.64 8.88
CA GLU A 143 19.14 -35.67 9.65
C GLU A 143 19.87 -36.07 10.95
N GLU A 144 21.18 -35.83 11.05
CA GLU A 144 21.98 -36.05 12.26
C GLU A 144 21.62 -35.09 13.41
N HIS A 145 20.97 -33.95 13.12
CA HIS A 145 20.51 -32.98 14.12
C HIS A 145 19.06 -33.21 14.53
N ALA A 146 18.18 -33.55 13.59
CA ALA A 146 16.80 -33.91 13.83
C ALA A 146 16.29 -34.81 12.69
N SER A 147 15.60 -35.90 13.02
CA SER A 147 15.05 -36.80 12.00
C SER A 147 13.94 -36.12 11.18
N LYS A 148 13.65 -36.64 9.98
CA LYS A 148 12.59 -36.11 9.10
C LYS A 148 11.26 -35.92 9.82
N ASP A 149 10.85 -36.90 10.62
CA ASP A 149 9.59 -36.84 11.37
C ASP A 149 9.59 -35.70 12.40
N VAL A 150 10.73 -35.44 13.06
CA VAL A 150 10.87 -34.35 14.02
C VAL A 150 10.80 -33.00 13.31
N GLN A 151 11.48 -32.87 12.17
CA GLN A 151 11.45 -31.65 11.37
C GLN A 151 10.03 -31.35 10.84
N LYS A 152 9.34 -32.36 10.28
CA LYS A 152 7.95 -32.22 9.80
C LYS A 152 7.01 -31.76 10.92
N LYS A 153 7.09 -32.37 12.11
CA LYS A 153 6.29 -31.95 13.27
C LYS A 153 6.60 -30.52 13.70
N ALA A 154 7.88 -30.15 13.76
CA ALA A 154 8.30 -28.80 14.15
C ALA A 154 7.85 -27.75 13.13
N PHE A 155 7.92 -28.06 11.82
CA PHE A 155 7.45 -27.17 10.77
C PHE A 155 5.94 -26.96 10.85
N THR A 156 5.15 -28.03 10.95
CA THR A 156 3.70 -27.96 11.12
C THR A 156 3.31 -27.19 12.39
N ALA A 157 3.96 -27.46 13.53
CA ALA A 157 3.64 -26.79 14.78
C ALA A 157 3.88 -25.27 14.72
N GLN A 158 4.91 -24.83 14.00
CA GLN A 158 5.17 -23.40 13.80
C GLN A 158 4.18 -22.75 12.84
N LEU A 159 3.76 -23.43 11.77
CA LEU A 159 2.70 -22.95 10.86
C LEU A 159 1.35 -22.83 11.58
N ASP A 160 1.00 -23.82 12.41
CA ASP A 160 -0.20 -23.78 13.24
C ASP A 160 -0.16 -22.60 14.23
N LEU A 161 1.00 -22.37 14.85
CA LEU A 161 1.20 -21.24 15.76
C LEU A 161 1.01 -19.90 15.03
N PHE A 162 1.59 -19.77 13.84
CA PHE A 162 1.47 -18.59 13.00
C PHE A 162 0.00 -18.29 12.66
N VAL A 163 -0.72 -19.29 12.12
CA VAL A 163 -2.14 -19.14 11.73
C VAL A 163 -3.02 -18.84 12.92
N LYS A 164 -2.81 -19.53 14.06
CA LYS A 164 -3.56 -19.29 15.30
C LYS A 164 -3.48 -17.83 15.75
N ASN A 165 -2.30 -17.21 15.63
CA ASN A 165 -2.07 -15.84 16.10
C ASN A 165 -2.35 -14.77 15.04
N GLN A 166 -2.58 -15.13 13.78
CA GLN A 166 -2.85 -14.21 12.67
C GLN A 166 -1.81 -13.09 12.58
N TRP A 167 -0.52 -13.43 12.68
CA TRP A 167 0.54 -12.44 12.59
C TRP A 167 0.64 -11.86 11.18
N ASP A 168 0.69 -10.53 11.10
CA ASP A 168 0.87 -9.78 9.84
C ASP A 168 2.35 -9.78 9.39
N LEU A 169 2.93 -10.97 9.21
CA LEU A 169 4.32 -11.18 8.81
C LEU A 169 4.40 -12.13 7.60
N PRO A 170 5.37 -11.98 6.69
CA PRO A 170 5.67 -13.04 5.74
C PRO A 170 6.38 -14.20 6.45
N LEU A 171 6.32 -15.40 5.85
CA LEU A 171 7.14 -16.53 6.28
C LEU A 171 8.56 -16.44 5.68
N PHE A 172 9.58 -16.82 6.46
CA PHE A 172 10.95 -17.00 6.00
C PHE A 172 11.31 -18.50 6.08
N LEU A 173 11.35 -19.16 4.93
CA LEU A 173 11.22 -20.61 4.81
C LEU A 173 12.52 -21.28 4.39
N HIS A 174 12.80 -22.45 4.94
CA HIS A 174 13.94 -23.30 4.59
C HIS A 174 13.50 -24.58 3.89
N CYS A 175 14.14 -24.91 2.77
CA CYS A 175 13.89 -26.17 2.07
C CYS A 175 15.18 -26.70 1.43
N ARG A 176 15.70 -27.82 1.96
CA ARG A 176 16.87 -28.52 1.42
C ARG A 176 16.62 -30.01 1.32
N ASN A 177 16.70 -30.55 0.09
CA ASN A 177 16.48 -31.97 -0.22
C ASN A 177 15.17 -32.56 0.34
N ALA A 178 14.16 -31.71 0.54
CA ALA A 178 12.90 -32.03 1.21
C ALA A 178 11.67 -31.44 0.47
N PHE A 179 11.81 -31.15 -0.83
CA PHE A 179 10.84 -30.37 -1.60
C PHE A 179 9.41 -30.89 -1.56
N ASP A 180 9.22 -32.19 -1.80
CA ASP A 180 7.87 -32.77 -1.91
C ASP A 180 7.12 -32.68 -0.57
N ASP A 181 7.77 -33.08 0.53
CA ASP A 181 7.21 -32.96 1.89
C ASP A 181 6.98 -31.49 2.28
N PHE A 182 7.89 -30.59 1.89
CA PHE A 182 7.76 -29.16 2.17
C PHE A 182 6.51 -28.58 1.50
N VAL A 183 6.32 -28.85 0.20
CA VAL A 183 5.15 -28.39 -0.57
C VAL A 183 3.87 -29.02 -0.06
N GLU A 184 3.88 -30.32 0.28
CA GLU A 184 2.73 -31.01 0.86
C GLU A 184 2.28 -30.35 2.17
N ILE A 185 3.22 -30.02 3.06
CA ILE A 185 2.92 -29.42 4.36
C ILE A 185 2.41 -27.98 4.22
N ILE A 186 3.04 -27.13 3.39
CA ILE A 186 2.72 -25.70 3.37
C ILE A 186 1.50 -25.35 2.50
N THR A 187 1.19 -26.13 1.47
CA THR A 187 0.10 -25.83 0.53
C THR A 187 -1.26 -25.58 1.22
N PRO A 188 -1.69 -26.39 2.22
CA PRO A 188 -2.95 -26.15 2.95
C PRO A 188 -2.98 -24.87 3.80
N TYR A 189 -1.83 -24.23 4.01
CA TYR A 189 -1.71 -22.98 4.75
C TYR A 189 -1.73 -21.76 3.85
N MET A 190 -1.45 -21.86 2.55
CA MET A 190 -1.25 -20.69 1.68
C MET A 190 -2.45 -19.73 1.66
N GLU A 191 -3.68 -20.22 1.66
CA GLU A 191 -4.89 -19.37 1.75
C GLU A 191 -5.02 -18.59 3.06
N LYS A 192 -4.27 -18.99 4.09
CA LYS A 192 -4.25 -18.39 5.43
C LYS A 192 -3.01 -17.51 5.66
N LEU A 193 -2.18 -17.33 4.63
CA LEU A 193 -0.92 -16.59 4.68
C LEU A 193 -0.99 -15.40 3.70
N PRO A 194 -1.66 -14.29 4.07
CA PRO A 194 -1.93 -13.18 3.15
C PRO A 194 -0.66 -12.47 2.63
N ARG A 195 0.45 -12.58 3.37
CA ARG A 195 1.77 -12.03 2.97
C ARG A 195 2.68 -13.06 2.28
N GLY A 196 2.19 -14.28 2.06
CA GLY A 196 2.96 -15.39 1.49
C GLY A 196 4.23 -15.69 2.30
N GLY A 197 5.33 -15.94 1.60
CA GLY A 197 6.63 -16.18 2.19
C GLY A 197 7.74 -16.27 1.17
N LEU A 198 8.96 -16.31 1.67
CA LEU A 198 10.19 -16.44 0.89
C LEU A 198 10.85 -17.78 1.21
N VAL A 199 11.10 -18.61 0.19
CA VAL A 199 11.97 -19.78 0.33
C VAL A 199 13.41 -19.33 0.16
N HIS A 200 14.14 -19.31 1.27
CA HIS A 200 15.51 -18.81 1.33
C HIS A 200 16.51 -19.82 0.73
N SER A 201 17.63 -19.30 0.24
CA SER A 201 18.78 -19.99 -0.32
C SER A 201 18.38 -21.14 -1.25
N PHE A 202 17.44 -20.87 -2.16
CA PHE A 202 16.81 -21.91 -2.96
C PHE A 202 17.82 -22.51 -3.95
N VAL A 203 17.96 -23.83 -3.88
CA VAL A 203 18.74 -24.63 -4.84
C VAL A 203 17.89 -25.86 -5.18
N GLY A 204 17.33 -25.83 -6.39
CA GLY A 204 16.48 -26.88 -6.92
C GLY A 204 16.36 -26.76 -8.43
N SER A 205 15.45 -27.52 -9.03
CA SER A 205 15.17 -27.45 -10.46
C SER A 205 14.27 -26.24 -10.79
N ALA A 206 14.20 -25.89 -12.07
CA ALA A 206 13.25 -24.88 -12.56
C ALA A 206 11.79 -25.25 -12.26
N SER A 207 11.42 -26.52 -12.39
CA SER A 207 10.06 -26.98 -12.11
C SER A 207 9.68 -26.87 -10.63
N GLN A 208 10.64 -27.11 -9.74
CA GLN A 208 10.46 -26.92 -8.30
C GLN A 208 10.25 -25.43 -7.97
N MET A 209 11.06 -24.55 -8.54
CA MET A 209 10.88 -23.10 -8.39
C MET A 209 9.52 -22.62 -8.92
N GLU A 210 9.15 -23.03 -10.14
CA GLU A 210 7.85 -22.68 -10.75
C GLU A 210 6.68 -23.12 -9.86
N LYS A 211 6.79 -24.29 -9.22
CA LYS A 211 5.79 -24.77 -8.27
C LYS A 211 5.71 -23.88 -7.03
N LEU A 212 6.82 -23.44 -6.45
CA LEU A 212 6.82 -22.50 -5.31
C LEU A 212 6.16 -21.17 -5.68
N VAL A 213 6.50 -20.60 -6.83
CA VAL A 213 5.91 -19.36 -7.34
C VAL A 213 4.41 -19.52 -7.56
N SER A 214 3.97 -20.65 -8.16
CA SER A 214 2.55 -20.91 -8.45
C SER A 214 1.66 -21.00 -7.21
N ILE A 215 2.23 -21.33 -6.05
CA ILE A 215 1.49 -21.40 -4.78
C ILE A 215 1.61 -20.10 -3.96
N GLY A 216 2.26 -19.06 -4.50
CA GLY A 216 2.35 -17.73 -3.90
C GLY A 216 3.61 -17.49 -3.05
N LEU A 217 4.67 -18.27 -3.24
CA LEU A 217 5.96 -18.08 -2.55
C LEU A 217 7.00 -17.44 -3.47
N GLY A 218 7.80 -16.52 -2.91
CA GLY A 218 9.02 -16.04 -3.55
C GLY A 218 10.19 -16.98 -3.32
N VAL A 219 11.28 -16.78 -4.07
CA VAL A 219 12.56 -17.48 -3.87
C VAL A 219 13.71 -16.48 -3.81
N SER A 220 14.69 -16.74 -2.96
CA SER A 220 15.96 -16.01 -2.97
C SER A 220 17.13 -16.90 -3.37
N VAL A 221 18.14 -16.25 -3.95
CA VAL A 221 19.30 -16.90 -4.55
C VAL A 221 20.59 -16.27 -4.05
N ASN A 222 21.62 -17.10 -3.94
CA ASN A 222 22.95 -16.72 -3.48
C ASN A 222 24.03 -17.57 -4.18
N GLY A 223 25.26 -17.57 -3.66
CA GLY A 223 26.36 -18.34 -4.25
C GLY A 223 26.13 -19.86 -4.33
N PHE A 224 25.27 -20.45 -3.51
CA PHE A 224 24.89 -21.86 -3.62
C PHE A 224 24.02 -22.14 -4.85
N SER A 225 23.20 -21.17 -5.26
CA SER A 225 22.33 -21.25 -6.44
C SER A 225 23.09 -21.17 -7.77
N PHE A 226 24.43 -21.01 -7.74
CA PHE A 226 25.27 -20.84 -8.93
C PHE A 226 26.30 -21.97 -9.13
N GLN A 227 26.09 -23.13 -8.51
CA GLN A 227 27.09 -24.21 -8.48
C GLN A 227 26.91 -25.27 -9.58
N THR A 228 25.71 -25.42 -10.14
CA THR A 228 25.40 -26.48 -11.13
C THR A 228 24.62 -25.92 -12.31
N THR A 229 24.76 -26.51 -13.51
CA THR A 229 23.98 -26.11 -14.70
C THR A 229 22.47 -26.07 -14.42
N GLU A 230 21.93 -27.07 -13.71
CA GLU A 230 20.52 -27.13 -13.33
C GLU A 230 20.10 -25.94 -12.44
N SER A 231 20.93 -25.57 -11.44
CA SER A 231 20.65 -24.40 -10.60
C SER A 231 20.71 -23.09 -11.40
N LEU A 232 21.62 -22.98 -12.38
CA LEU A 232 21.69 -21.81 -13.26
C LEU A 232 20.47 -21.69 -14.17
N GLU A 233 19.96 -22.81 -14.69
CA GLU A 233 18.70 -22.84 -15.46
C GLU A 233 17.49 -22.46 -14.60
N MET A 234 17.48 -22.87 -13.34
CA MET A 234 16.47 -22.44 -12.38
C MET A 234 16.53 -20.91 -12.19
N VAL A 235 17.72 -20.36 -11.89
CA VAL A 235 17.91 -18.92 -11.68
C VAL A 235 17.50 -18.09 -12.91
N SER A 236 17.85 -18.55 -14.12
CA SER A 236 17.49 -17.81 -15.34
C SER A 236 15.98 -17.71 -15.56
N LYS A 237 15.20 -18.65 -15.01
CA LYS A 237 13.74 -18.74 -15.15
C LYS A 237 12.93 -18.08 -14.03
N ILE A 238 13.54 -17.69 -12.91
CA ILE A 238 12.81 -17.05 -11.79
C ILE A 238 12.12 -15.75 -12.28
N PRO A 239 10.79 -15.60 -12.14
CA PRO A 239 10.12 -14.34 -12.43
C PRO A 239 10.66 -13.20 -11.55
N LEU A 240 10.86 -12.01 -12.12
CA LEU A 240 11.48 -10.90 -11.39
C LEU A 240 10.64 -10.43 -10.19
N ASP A 241 9.31 -10.54 -10.28
CA ASP A 241 8.34 -10.27 -9.21
C ASP A 241 8.31 -11.34 -8.11
N ALA A 242 9.00 -12.47 -8.29
CA ALA A 242 9.16 -13.53 -7.30
C ALA A 242 10.61 -13.70 -6.79
N LEU A 243 11.54 -12.89 -7.30
CA LEU A 243 12.97 -12.97 -7.00
C LEU A 243 13.35 -12.06 -5.83
N GLN A 244 14.09 -12.59 -4.87
CA GLN A 244 14.85 -11.79 -3.89
C GLN A 244 16.33 -12.19 -3.91
N LEU A 245 17.21 -11.36 -3.35
CA LEU A 245 18.65 -11.61 -3.34
C LEU A 245 19.17 -11.73 -1.91
N GLU A 246 20.07 -12.68 -1.69
CA GLU A 246 20.73 -12.86 -0.41
C GLU A 246 22.21 -13.21 -0.58
N THR A 247 23.00 -13.02 0.47
CA THR A 247 24.37 -13.55 0.52
C THR A 247 24.48 -14.86 1.29
N ASP A 248 23.57 -15.09 2.23
CA ASP A 248 23.63 -16.16 3.23
C ASP A 248 24.92 -16.10 4.07
N ALA A 249 25.43 -14.89 4.29
CA ALA A 249 26.69 -14.67 4.99
C ALA A 249 26.63 -15.25 6.43
N PRO A 250 27.68 -15.96 6.88
CA PRO A 250 29.05 -15.98 6.34
C PRO A 250 29.32 -17.02 5.24
N TRP A 251 28.29 -17.72 4.76
CA TRP A 251 28.37 -18.76 3.74
C TRP A 251 28.10 -18.23 2.33
N GLY A 252 27.97 -19.12 1.34
CA GLY A 252 27.61 -18.69 -0.03
C GLY A 252 28.68 -17.88 -0.77
N GLU A 253 29.97 -17.97 -0.38
CA GLU A 253 31.05 -17.21 -1.02
C GLU A 253 31.11 -17.47 -2.55
N LEU A 254 31.05 -16.39 -3.32
CA LEU A 254 31.28 -16.41 -4.76
C LEU A 254 32.78 -16.54 -5.07
N LYS A 255 33.23 -17.79 -5.26
CA LYS A 255 34.63 -18.09 -5.56
C LYS A 255 35.05 -17.45 -6.87
N SER A 256 36.12 -16.65 -6.83
CA SER A 256 36.74 -16.03 -8.02
C SER A 256 37.26 -17.03 -9.06
N THR A 257 37.41 -18.31 -8.68
CA THR A 257 37.77 -19.39 -9.60
C THR A 257 36.59 -19.90 -10.44
N SER A 258 35.34 -19.65 -10.04
CA SER A 258 34.13 -20.07 -10.75
C SER A 258 34.02 -19.40 -12.12
N GLU A 259 33.71 -20.18 -13.15
CA GLU A 259 33.52 -19.66 -14.51
C GLU A 259 32.30 -18.74 -14.61
N VAL A 260 31.22 -19.03 -13.87
CA VAL A 260 30.02 -18.17 -13.76
C VAL A 260 30.40 -16.81 -13.20
N VAL A 261 31.14 -16.80 -12.09
CA VAL A 261 31.56 -15.57 -11.41
C VAL A 261 32.49 -14.77 -12.33
N LYS A 262 33.50 -15.40 -12.94
CA LYS A 262 34.39 -14.74 -13.89
C LYS A 262 33.65 -14.13 -15.07
N ARG A 263 32.63 -14.82 -15.58
CA ARG A 263 31.84 -14.35 -16.72
C ARG A 263 31.01 -13.13 -16.38
N TYR A 264 30.19 -13.18 -15.34
CA TYR A 264 29.18 -12.15 -15.12
C TYR A 264 29.60 -11.03 -14.16
N THR A 265 30.64 -11.21 -13.36
CA THR A 265 31.08 -10.17 -12.39
C THR A 265 32.25 -9.32 -12.88
N ALA A 266 32.56 -9.37 -14.18
CA ALA A 266 33.68 -8.61 -14.75
C ALA A 266 33.57 -7.09 -14.53
N ASN A 267 32.35 -6.56 -14.47
CA ASN A 267 32.05 -5.15 -14.26
C ASN A 267 31.71 -4.81 -12.79
N ALA A 268 31.92 -5.73 -11.84
CA ALA A 268 31.61 -5.50 -10.43
C ALA A 268 32.56 -4.46 -9.79
N ARG A 269 32.05 -3.69 -8.82
CA ARG A 269 32.87 -2.79 -8.02
C ARG A 269 33.90 -3.58 -7.21
N PRO A 270 35.09 -3.00 -6.94
CA PRO A 270 36.07 -3.62 -6.07
C PRO A 270 35.49 -3.94 -4.69
N LEU A 271 35.77 -5.14 -4.16
CA LEU A 271 35.44 -5.47 -2.78
C LEU A 271 36.38 -4.75 -1.81
N PRO A 272 35.95 -4.60 -0.53
CA PRO A 272 36.87 -4.22 0.53
C PRO A 272 38.09 -5.15 0.60
N PRO A 273 39.26 -4.66 1.06
CA PRO A 273 40.45 -5.49 1.20
C PRO A 273 40.17 -6.72 2.08
N SER A 274 40.75 -7.88 1.72
CA SER A 274 40.54 -9.13 2.47
C SER A 274 41.84 -9.66 3.07
N LYS A 275 41.84 -9.92 4.38
CA LYS A 275 43.00 -10.43 5.14
C LYS A 275 42.71 -11.82 5.70
N LYS A 276 43.77 -12.57 6.02
CA LYS A 276 43.62 -13.83 6.76
C LYS A 276 43.08 -13.53 8.16
N LYS A 277 42.29 -14.45 8.73
CA LYS A 277 41.70 -14.33 10.08
C LYS A 277 42.70 -13.97 11.19
N ASP A 278 43.95 -14.44 11.11
CA ASP A 278 45.03 -14.15 12.06
C ASP A 278 45.70 -12.78 11.86
N LYS A 279 45.33 -12.06 10.82
CA LYS A 279 45.79 -10.70 10.48
C LYS A 279 44.61 -9.76 10.27
N TRP A 280 43.50 -10.03 10.96
CA TRP A 280 42.25 -9.29 10.82
C TRP A 280 42.43 -7.80 11.14
N ASP A 281 41.60 -6.99 10.51
CA ASP A 281 41.53 -5.54 10.65
C ASP A 281 40.08 -5.12 10.42
N ALA A 282 39.53 -4.24 11.25
CA ALA A 282 38.12 -3.86 11.22
C ALA A 282 37.64 -3.28 9.87
N LYS A 283 38.55 -2.76 9.04
CA LYS A 283 38.24 -2.24 7.70
C LYS A 283 38.31 -3.28 6.59
N CYS A 284 38.76 -4.50 6.91
CA CYS A 284 38.97 -5.57 5.96
C CYS A 284 37.95 -6.70 6.13
N MET A 285 37.60 -7.35 5.04
CA MET A 285 36.95 -8.66 5.06
C MET A 285 37.92 -9.73 5.59
N VAL A 286 37.37 -10.85 6.03
CA VAL A 286 38.14 -12.07 6.29
C VAL A 286 38.12 -12.99 5.07
N LYS A 287 39.28 -13.51 4.65
CA LYS A 287 39.38 -14.47 3.55
C LYS A 287 38.50 -15.69 3.80
N GLU A 288 37.75 -16.11 2.78
CA GLU A 288 36.84 -17.26 2.79
C GLU A 288 35.60 -17.09 3.69
N ARG A 289 35.38 -15.90 4.27
CA ARG A 289 34.16 -15.56 5.00
C ARG A 289 33.34 -14.60 4.15
N ASN A 290 32.14 -15.01 3.77
CA ASN A 290 31.26 -14.15 2.98
C ASN A 290 30.68 -13.02 3.86
N GLU A 291 30.28 -11.93 3.21
CA GLU A 291 29.67 -10.76 3.86
C GLU A 291 28.65 -10.11 2.93
N SER A 292 27.67 -9.40 3.51
CA SER A 292 26.61 -8.72 2.76
C SER A 292 27.14 -7.72 1.73
N CYS A 293 28.33 -7.13 1.93
CA CYS A 293 28.96 -6.23 0.95
C CYS A 293 29.28 -6.88 -0.42
N THR A 294 29.10 -8.20 -0.54
CA THR A 294 29.26 -8.93 -1.81
C THR A 294 28.00 -8.96 -2.67
N MET A 295 26.88 -8.43 -2.19
CA MET A 295 25.54 -8.53 -2.82
C MET A 295 25.49 -8.18 -4.31
N GLU A 296 26.20 -7.12 -4.73
CA GLU A 296 26.25 -6.71 -6.14
C GLU A 296 26.67 -7.87 -7.06
N ARG A 297 27.56 -8.76 -6.59
CA ARG A 297 28.02 -9.90 -7.38
C ARG A 297 26.91 -10.94 -7.56
N VAL A 298 26.04 -11.12 -6.56
CA VAL A 298 24.85 -11.97 -6.69
C VAL A 298 23.92 -11.37 -7.74
N ALA A 299 23.62 -10.07 -7.64
CA ALA A 299 22.78 -9.37 -8.61
C ALA A 299 23.33 -9.46 -10.05
N LEU A 300 24.64 -9.27 -10.23
CA LEU A 300 25.30 -9.39 -11.54
C LEU A 300 25.24 -10.81 -12.11
N VAL A 301 25.42 -11.83 -11.29
CA VAL A 301 25.29 -13.22 -11.77
C VAL A 301 23.85 -13.48 -12.21
N VAL A 302 22.85 -13.06 -11.43
CA VAL A 302 21.44 -13.23 -11.81
C VAL A 302 21.11 -12.46 -13.10
N ALA A 303 21.51 -11.19 -13.20
CA ALA A 303 21.31 -10.38 -14.39
C ALA A 303 21.95 -11.03 -15.64
N GLY A 304 23.16 -11.58 -15.49
CA GLY A 304 23.87 -12.27 -16.56
C GLY A 304 23.18 -13.56 -17.01
N LEU A 305 22.68 -14.36 -16.07
CA LEU A 305 21.93 -15.58 -16.39
C LEU A 305 20.58 -15.29 -17.06
N LYS A 306 19.94 -14.17 -16.71
CA LYS A 306 18.64 -13.75 -17.24
C LYS A 306 18.73 -12.94 -18.53
N GLY A 307 19.89 -12.35 -18.83
CA GLY A 307 20.09 -11.47 -19.98
C GLY A 307 19.42 -10.10 -19.84
N VAL A 308 19.32 -9.59 -18.61
CA VAL A 308 18.68 -8.30 -18.28
C VAL A 308 19.67 -7.36 -17.58
N GLY A 309 19.25 -6.12 -17.31
CA GLY A 309 20.05 -5.15 -16.57
C GLY A 309 20.19 -5.51 -15.08
N VAL A 310 21.34 -5.17 -14.48
CA VAL A 310 21.55 -5.36 -13.03
C VAL A 310 20.69 -4.40 -12.20
N ASP A 311 20.36 -3.24 -12.75
CA ASP A 311 19.39 -2.27 -12.23
C ASP A 311 17.98 -2.86 -12.16
N GLU A 312 17.55 -3.55 -13.22
CA GLU A 312 16.25 -4.23 -13.24
C GLU A 312 16.14 -5.33 -12.18
N VAL A 313 17.17 -6.18 -12.07
CA VAL A 313 17.24 -7.24 -11.05
C VAL A 313 17.26 -6.64 -9.65
N ALA A 314 18.07 -5.61 -9.41
CA ALA A 314 18.21 -5.01 -8.10
C ALA A 314 16.93 -4.28 -7.66
N GLU A 315 16.27 -3.56 -8.57
CA GLU A 315 15.01 -2.87 -8.26
C GLU A 315 13.87 -3.86 -8.01
N ALA A 316 13.76 -4.92 -8.82
CA ALA A 316 12.77 -5.98 -8.59
C ALA A 316 12.98 -6.66 -7.24
N ALA A 317 14.22 -7.10 -6.95
CA ALA A 317 14.56 -7.73 -5.68
C ALA A 317 14.33 -6.78 -4.49
N TRP A 318 14.72 -5.51 -4.62
CA TRP A 318 14.47 -4.49 -3.60
C TRP A 318 12.97 -4.37 -3.30
N LYS A 319 12.14 -4.16 -4.32
CA LYS A 319 10.68 -4.06 -4.19
C LYS A 319 10.11 -5.28 -3.48
N ASN A 320 10.48 -6.48 -3.92
CA ASN A 320 9.99 -7.72 -3.33
C ASN A 320 10.42 -7.90 -1.86
N SER A 321 11.57 -7.36 -1.46
CA SER A 321 12.11 -7.47 -0.10
C SER A 321 11.64 -6.39 0.88
N VAL A 322 11.18 -5.22 0.39
CA VAL A 322 10.80 -4.10 1.27
C VAL A 322 9.31 -3.75 1.24
N ILE A 323 8.58 -4.20 0.22
CA ILE A 323 7.15 -3.93 0.08
C ILE A 323 6.36 -5.05 0.75
N SER A 324 5.52 -4.69 1.72
CA SER A 324 4.40 -5.56 2.09
C SER A 324 3.48 -5.66 0.89
N GLN A 325 3.35 -6.86 0.30
CA GLN A 325 2.56 -7.12 -0.92
C GLN A 325 1.23 -6.33 -0.91
N MET A 326 0.99 -5.59 -2.00
CA MET A 326 -0.16 -4.70 -2.27
C MET A 326 -0.18 -3.32 -1.60
N THR A 327 0.81 -2.47 -1.84
CA THR A 327 0.68 -1.02 -1.62
C THR A 327 1.07 -0.26 -2.89
N PHE A 328 0.17 0.56 -3.41
CA PHE A 328 0.47 1.51 -4.49
C PHE A 328 1.48 2.54 -3.95
N ASP A 329 2.63 2.69 -4.61
CA ASP A 329 3.68 3.60 -4.16
C ASP A 329 3.31 5.05 -4.49
N LEU A 330 2.84 5.79 -3.49
CA LEU A 330 2.48 7.21 -3.61
C LEU A 330 3.64 8.08 -4.12
N SER A 331 4.89 7.68 -3.90
CA SER A 331 6.06 8.45 -4.36
C SER A 331 6.28 8.34 -5.88
N SER A 332 5.67 7.35 -6.53
CA SER A 332 5.71 7.18 -7.98
C SER A 332 4.73 8.09 -8.73
N VAL A 333 3.80 8.74 -8.02
CA VAL A 333 2.79 9.61 -8.62
C VAL A 333 3.44 10.95 -9.00
N PRO A 334 3.43 11.35 -10.28
CA PRO A 334 4.01 12.61 -10.72
C PRO A 334 3.24 13.81 -10.17
N ASP A 335 3.94 14.92 -9.92
CA ASP A 335 3.29 16.20 -9.66
C ASP A 335 2.58 16.71 -10.92
N TYR A 336 1.64 17.64 -10.74
CA TYR A 336 0.76 18.12 -11.80
C TYR A 336 1.52 18.59 -13.05
N ASP A 337 2.66 19.26 -12.85
CA ASP A 337 3.49 19.76 -13.96
C ASP A 337 4.23 18.66 -14.73
N ASP A 338 4.47 17.53 -14.07
CA ASP A 338 5.19 16.36 -14.59
C ASP A 338 4.23 15.25 -15.06
N LEU A 339 2.91 15.51 -15.05
CA LEU A 339 1.92 14.57 -15.55
C LEU A 339 2.21 14.19 -17.02
N PRO A 340 2.17 12.89 -17.37
CA PRO A 340 2.36 12.44 -18.73
C PRO A 340 1.36 13.09 -19.69
N ARG A 341 1.81 13.38 -20.91
CA ARG A 341 0.92 13.93 -21.94
C ARG A 341 -0.08 12.85 -22.40
N VAL A 342 -1.37 13.17 -22.29
CA VAL A 342 -2.45 12.37 -22.87
C VAL A 342 -2.82 12.94 -24.24
N GLU A 343 -2.75 12.12 -25.29
CA GLU A 343 -3.06 12.57 -26.65
C GLU A 343 -4.52 13.08 -26.75
N GLY A 344 -4.70 14.25 -27.39
CA GLY A 344 -6.02 14.87 -27.55
C GLY A 344 -6.59 15.56 -26.31
N MET A 345 -5.89 15.53 -25.17
CA MET A 345 -6.35 16.15 -23.91
C MET A 345 -5.47 17.33 -23.48
N PRO A 346 -6.02 18.31 -22.72
CA PRO A 346 -5.24 19.40 -22.14
C PRO A 346 -4.19 18.92 -21.11
N LYS A 347 -3.24 19.81 -20.76
CA LYS A 347 -2.31 19.59 -19.65
C LYS A 347 -3.08 19.41 -18.34
N GLY A 348 -2.62 18.51 -17.48
CA GLY A 348 -3.25 18.19 -16.21
C GLY A 348 -4.24 17.01 -16.29
N CYS A 349 -4.42 16.40 -17.45
CA CYS A 349 -5.14 15.13 -17.58
C CYS A 349 -4.28 13.98 -17.01
N ALA A 350 -4.74 13.32 -15.94
CA ALA A 350 -3.98 12.29 -15.22
C ALA A 350 -4.29 10.85 -15.66
N TRP A 351 -4.89 10.68 -16.84
CA TRP A 351 -5.26 9.35 -17.34
C TRP A 351 -4.03 8.47 -17.54
N GLY A 352 -4.16 7.19 -17.21
CA GLY A 352 -3.06 6.23 -17.27
C GLY A 352 -2.12 6.23 -16.06
N VAL A 353 -2.17 7.24 -15.16
CA VAL A 353 -1.31 7.28 -13.96
C VAL A 353 -1.58 6.09 -13.03
N PHE A 354 -2.83 5.65 -12.94
CA PHE A 354 -3.26 4.55 -12.07
C PHE A 354 -3.49 3.23 -12.82
N ASP A 355 -3.27 3.19 -14.13
CA ASP A 355 -3.45 1.97 -14.92
C ASP A 355 -2.43 0.91 -14.49
N GLN A 356 -2.88 -0.35 -14.39
CA GLN A 356 -2.04 -1.47 -13.99
C GLN A 356 -2.22 -2.63 -14.95
N ASP A 357 -1.12 -3.26 -15.35
CA ASP A 357 -1.11 -4.46 -16.20
C ASP A 357 -1.94 -4.32 -17.50
N GLY A 358 -1.92 -3.11 -18.09
CA GLY A 358 -2.68 -2.79 -19.29
C GLY A 358 -4.19 -2.67 -19.08
N LYS A 359 -4.67 -2.69 -17.83
CA LYS A 359 -6.08 -2.41 -17.47
C LYS A 359 -6.22 -0.96 -17.04
N LYS A 360 -7.29 -0.34 -17.55
CA LYS A 360 -7.68 1.01 -17.17
C LYS A 360 -8.20 1.05 -15.74
N ASP A 361 -7.70 2.00 -14.97
CA ASP A 361 -8.22 2.31 -13.65
C ASP A 361 -9.64 2.92 -13.72
N MET A 362 -10.45 2.62 -12.68
CA MET A 362 -11.87 3.00 -12.58
C MET A 362 -12.18 3.84 -11.33
N VAL A 363 -11.22 4.07 -10.43
CA VAL A 363 -11.47 4.71 -9.12
C VAL A 363 -10.62 5.95 -8.85
N GLY A 364 -9.66 6.25 -9.73
CA GLY A 364 -8.86 7.47 -9.73
C GLY A 364 -8.08 7.70 -8.44
N THR A 365 -8.18 8.89 -7.88
CA THR A 365 -7.39 9.28 -6.69
C THR A 365 -7.77 8.52 -5.43
N LEU A 366 -8.85 7.74 -5.44
CA LEU A 366 -9.11 6.79 -4.35
C LEU A 366 -7.97 5.76 -4.19
N ASN A 367 -7.18 5.51 -5.24
CA ASN A 367 -5.94 4.72 -5.16
C ASN A 367 -4.90 5.29 -4.17
N PHE A 368 -5.01 6.57 -3.77
CA PHE A 368 -4.18 7.12 -2.70
C PHE A 368 -4.52 6.59 -1.31
N LEU A 369 -5.71 6.00 -1.12
CA LEU A 369 -6.08 5.28 0.10
C LEU A 369 -5.43 3.89 0.09
N THR A 370 -4.11 3.86 0.31
CA THR A 370 -3.34 2.62 0.47
C THR A 370 -3.61 1.99 1.84
N PRO A 371 -3.35 0.69 2.03
CA PRO A 371 -3.47 0.04 3.33
C PRO A 371 -2.79 0.81 4.49
N ASP A 372 -1.61 1.39 4.26
CA ASP A 372 -0.90 2.17 5.27
C ASP A 372 -1.59 3.51 5.55
N VAL A 373 -2.10 4.20 4.52
CA VAL A 373 -2.90 5.43 4.69
C VAL A 373 -4.16 5.15 5.50
N VAL A 374 -4.89 4.08 5.17
CA VAL A 374 -6.11 3.67 5.90
C VAL A 374 -5.78 3.31 7.36
N ARG A 375 -4.70 2.56 7.58
CA ARG A 375 -4.22 2.18 8.92
C ARG A 375 -3.86 3.40 9.76
N ASN A 376 -3.14 4.36 9.17
CA ASN A 376 -2.76 5.60 9.85
C ASN A 376 -3.98 6.48 10.17
N ALA A 377 -4.98 6.51 9.28
CA ALA A 377 -6.23 7.21 9.56
C ALA A 377 -6.96 6.65 10.79
N ALA A 378 -6.88 5.34 11.05
CA ALA A 378 -7.48 4.75 12.25
C ALA A 378 -6.87 5.29 13.56
N LEU A 379 -5.65 5.83 13.54
CA LEU A 379 -5.02 6.47 14.70
C LEU A 379 -5.69 7.80 15.08
N GLU A 380 -6.52 8.37 14.20
CA GLU A 380 -7.34 9.54 14.52
C GLU A 380 -8.49 9.21 15.49
N VAL A 381 -8.87 7.92 15.62
CA VAL A 381 -9.93 7.46 16.54
C VAL A 381 -9.38 7.35 17.96
N LYS A 382 -9.56 8.42 18.74
CA LYS A 382 -9.06 8.62 20.11
C LYS A 382 -10.19 8.80 21.12
N ASP A 383 -11.29 9.42 20.71
CA ASP A 383 -12.40 9.84 21.58
C ASP A 383 -13.57 8.83 21.54
N GLY A 384 -13.67 8.00 20.50
CA GLY A 384 -14.77 7.05 20.31
C GLY A 384 -16.08 7.74 19.92
N VAL A 385 -16.01 8.96 19.39
CA VAL A 385 -17.18 9.75 18.96
C VAL A 385 -17.35 9.61 17.46
N SER A 386 -18.56 9.26 17.02
CA SER A 386 -18.94 9.25 15.61
C SER A 386 -19.98 10.34 15.29
N ILE A 387 -19.80 11.00 14.15
CA ILE A 387 -20.63 12.11 13.67
C ILE A 387 -21.08 11.78 12.26
N SER A 388 -22.40 11.69 12.04
CA SER A 388 -22.99 11.57 10.70
C SER A 388 -22.82 12.87 9.93
N LEU A 389 -22.35 12.76 8.70
CA LEU A 389 -22.16 13.89 7.77
C LEU A 389 -23.24 13.93 6.67
N ASN A 390 -24.29 13.11 6.84
CA ASN A 390 -25.38 12.94 5.89
C ASN A 390 -26.51 13.92 6.18
N TRP A 391 -26.76 14.82 5.25
CA TRP A 391 -27.92 15.71 5.29
C TRP A 391 -29.18 14.93 4.88
N PRO A 392 -30.34 15.15 5.54
CA PRO A 392 -31.55 14.38 5.24
C PRO A 392 -31.91 14.39 3.75
N ILE A 393 -32.27 13.25 3.17
CA ILE A 393 -32.56 13.13 1.72
C ILE A 393 -33.63 14.13 1.27
N ASN A 394 -34.59 14.46 2.13
CA ASN A 394 -35.65 15.41 1.84
C ASN A 394 -35.33 16.87 2.24
N ALA A 395 -34.12 17.21 2.67
CA ALA A 395 -33.81 18.53 3.22
C ALA A 395 -34.03 19.67 2.20
N MET A 396 -33.66 19.44 0.93
CA MET A 396 -33.86 20.42 -0.16
C MET A 396 -35.31 20.57 -0.63
N THR A 397 -36.25 19.72 -0.19
CA THR A 397 -37.67 19.87 -0.57
C THR A 397 -38.25 21.21 -0.13
N LYS A 398 -37.66 21.82 0.90
CA LYS A 398 -37.98 23.17 1.38
C LYS A 398 -37.81 24.26 0.31
N LEU A 399 -36.99 24.03 -0.72
CA LEU A 399 -36.54 25.05 -1.67
C LEU A 399 -37.03 24.85 -3.11
N ASN A 400 -37.71 23.74 -3.42
CA ASN A 400 -38.24 23.41 -4.76
C ASN A 400 -37.21 23.62 -5.90
N VAL A 401 -36.12 22.84 -5.88
CA VAL A 401 -35.01 22.95 -6.85
C VAL A 401 -35.46 22.55 -8.26
N PRO A 402 -35.39 23.44 -9.26
CA PRO A 402 -35.77 23.11 -10.63
C PRO A 402 -34.96 21.95 -11.21
N GLY A 403 -35.63 21.02 -11.90
CA GLY A 403 -34.98 19.91 -12.63
C GLY A 403 -34.63 18.68 -11.78
N ARG A 404 -34.84 18.70 -10.47
CA ARG A 404 -34.69 17.52 -9.60
C ARG A 404 -36.03 17.18 -8.95
N THR A 405 -36.54 15.97 -9.19
CA THR A 405 -37.78 15.49 -8.56
C THR A 405 -37.60 15.42 -7.04
N ALA A 406 -38.59 15.94 -6.31
CA ALA A 406 -38.61 15.83 -4.85
C ALA A 406 -38.62 14.35 -4.42
N PRO A 407 -37.90 13.97 -3.36
CA PRO A 407 -37.97 12.62 -2.82
C PRO A 407 -39.39 12.21 -2.42
N GLU A 408 -39.76 10.98 -2.72
CA GLU A 408 -41.00 10.33 -2.29
C GLU A 408 -40.66 9.23 -1.29
N HIS A 409 -41.39 9.19 -0.17
CA HIS A 409 -41.33 8.12 0.83
C HIS A 409 -42.71 7.51 0.99
N LYS A 410 -42.85 6.23 0.63
CA LYS A 410 -44.10 5.49 0.69
C LYS A 410 -43.97 4.38 1.72
N VAL A 411 -44.67 4.55 2.84
CA VAL A 411 -44.72 3.56 3.91
C VAL A 411 -45.70 2.44 3.55
N LEU A 412 -45.27 1.20 3.71
CA LEU A 412 -46.04 -0.01 3.45
C LEU A 412 -46.33 -0.73 4.76
N TYR A 413 -47.58 -1.15 4.95
CA TYR A 413 -47.95 -2.05 6.03
C TYR A 413 -48.08 -3.47 5.48
N ILE A 414 -47.18 -4.37 5.89
CA ILE A 414 -47.04 -5.70 5.27
C ILE A 414 -48.32 -6.53 5.29
N PRO A 415 -49.13 -6.54 6.37
CA PRO A 415 -50.40 -7.25 6.36
C PRO A 415 -51.38 -6.79 5.27
N GLU A 416 -51.29 -5.55 4.81
CA GLU A 416 -52.09 -5.04 3.70
C GLU A 416 -51.45 -5.36 2.35
N SER A 417 -50.13 -5.14 2.20
CA SER A 417 -49.42 -5.31 0.93
C SER A 417 -49.20 -6.78 0.53
N MET A 418 -49.20 -7.70 1.50
CA MET A 418 -49.06 -9.15 1.30
C MET A 418 -50.31 -9.92 1.71
N SER A 419 -51.48 -9.28 1.61
CA SER A 419 -52.78 -9.87 2.01
C SER A 419 -53.17 -11.14 1.25
N GLU A 420 -52.53 -11.42 0.11
CA GLU A 420 -52.75 -12.64 -0.70
C GLU A 420 -51.88 -13.85 -0.29
N LEU A 421 -50.94 -13.69 0.65
CA LEU A 421 -50.08 -14.81 1.07
C LEU A 421 -50.83 -15.79 1.99
N PRO A 422 -50.59 -17.11 1.86
CA PRO A 422 -51.41 -18.16 2.48
C PRO A 422 -51.14 -18.38 3.98
N PHE A 423 -50.54 -17.42 4.68
CA PHE A 423 -50.19 -17.53 6.10
C PHE A 423 -50.56 -16.25 6.87
N GLU A 424 -50.81 -16.40 8.19
CA GLU A 424 -51.14 -15.29 9.08
C GLU A 424 -50.00 -14.27 9.10
N GLN A 425 -50.35 -13.00 8.83
CA GLN A 425 -49.37 -11.92 8.76
C GLN A 425 -49.13 -11.33 10.15
N GLY A 426 -47.85 -11.18 10.52
CA GLY A 426 -47.44 -10.40 11.70
C GLY A 426 -47.52 -8.89 11.44
N LYS A 427 -47.60 -8.08 12.49
CA LYS A 427 -47.53 -6.61 12.35
C LYS A 427 -46.11 -6.18 11.99
N SER A 428 -45.87 -5.78 10.74
CA SER A 428 -44.60 -5.18 10.31
C SER A 428 -44.81 -4.06 9.28
N TRP A 429 -43.76 -3.26 9.10
CA TRP A 429 -43.73 -2.09 8.24
C TRP A 429 -42.51 -2.16 7.32
N ASP A 430 -42.71 -1.81 6.06
CA ASP A 430 -41.70 -1.64 5.02
C ASP A 430 -41.84 -0.23 4.42
N ASP A 431 -40.94 0.17 3.54
CA ASP A 431 -41.11 1.39 2.73
C ASP A 431 -40.44 1.32 1.36
N GLU A 432 -40.86 2.24 0.49
CA GLU A 432 -40.25 2.54 -0.80
C GLU A 432 -39.76 4.00 -0.79
N ILE A 433 -38.55 4.23 -1.31
CA ILE A 433 -37.99 5.59 -1.46
C ILE A 433 -37.60 5.80 -2.92
N SER A 434 -38.09 6.88 -3.52
CA SER A 434 -37.71 7.33 -4.87
C SER A 434 -37.14 8.74 -4.78
N PHE A 435 -35.93 8.96 -5.29
CA PHE A 435 -35.26 10.26 -5.20
C PHE A 435 -34.23 10.45 -6.31
N ASN A 436 -33.95 11.71 -6.64
CA ASN A 436 -32.79 12.05 -7.45
C ASN A 436 -31.53 11.94 -6.57
N THR A 437 -30.51 11.22 -7.02
CA THR A 437 -29.34 10.94 -6.18
C THR A 437 -28.46 12.15 -5.86
N GLN A 438 -28.74 13.30 -6.46
CA GLN A 438 -28.10 14.58 -6.15
C GLN A 438 -29.06 15.55 -5.42
N CYS A 439 -30.13 15.06 -4.77
CA CYS A 439 -31.09 15.93 -4.08
C CYS A 439 -30.68 16.36 -2.65
N SER A 440 -29.64 15.74 -2.08
CA SER A 440 -29.08 16.02 -0.75
C SER A 440 -27.58 15.71 -0.77
N SER A 441 -26.94 15.50 0.40
CA SER A 441 -25.55 15.04 0.47
C SER A 441 -25.33 13.89 -0.51
N GLN A 442 -24.29 13.98 -1.31
CA GLN A 442 -23.95 12.97 -2.29
C GLN A 442 -22.43 12.82 -2.49
N TRP A 443 -22.08 11.81 -3.26
CA TRP A 443 -20.86 11.74 -4.06
C TRP A 443 -21.24 11.81 -5.52
N ASP A 444 -20.40 12.48 -6.30
CA ASP A 444 -20.41 12.42 -7.74
C ASP A 444 -19.42 11.37 -8.24
N SER A 445 -19.88 10.53 -9.17
CA SER A 445 -19.01 9.57 -9.85
C SER A 445 -18.13 10.27 -10.89
N LEU A 446 -17.10 9.56 -11.37
CA LEU A 446 -16.19 10.09 -12.38
C LEU A 446 -16.84 10.24 -13.76
N CYS A 447 -18.10 9.80 -13.91
CA CYS A 447 -18.96 10.02 -15.08
C CYS A 447 -19.92 11.21 -14.94
N HIS A 448 -20.00 11.84 -13.76
CA HIS A 448 -20.99 12.89 -13.50
C HIS A 448 -20.81 14.12 -14.40
N PHE A 449 -19.56 14.56 -14.60
CA PHE A 449 -19.24 15.74 -15.39
C PHE A 449 -18.07 15.45 -16.34
N GLN A 450 -18.38 15.38 -17.64
CA GLN A 450 -17.39 15.10 -18.71
C GLN A 450 -16.51 16.32 -19.00
N HIS A 451 -15.35 16.08 -19.59
CA HIS A 451 -14.61 17.14 -20.27
C HIS A 451 -15.42 17.63 -21.48
N GLN A 452 -15.73 18.92 -21.49
CA GLN A 452 -16.76 19.48 -22.38
C GLN A 452 -16.35 19.44 -23.86
N ASP A 453 -15.06 19.66 -24.17
CA ASP A 453 -14.59 19.71 -25.56
C ASP A 453 -14.45 18.31 -26.19
N SER A 454 -14.07 17.30 -25.41
CA SER A 454 -13.92 15.92 -25.92
C SER A 454 -15.16 15.06 -25.73
N GLY A 455 -16.06 15.43 -24.80
CA GLY A 455 -17.18 14.58 -24.38
C GLY A 455 -16.73 13.30 -23.67
N LEU A 456 -15.52 13.24 -23.13
CA LEU A 456 -15.01 12.07 -22.43
C LEU A 456 -14.97 12.32 -20.91
N ALA A 457 -15.26 11.27 -20.14
CA ALA A 457 -15.11 11.19 -18.70
C ALA A 457 -13.75 10.56 -18.33
N TYR A 458 -13.53 10.30 -17.05
CA TYR A 458 -12.27 9.76 -16.53
C TYR A 458 -11.74 8.55 -17.32
N ASN A 459 -10.42 8.57 -17.53
CA ASN A 459 -9.65 7.56 -18.25
C ASN A 459 -10.16 7.24 -19.67
N GLY A 460 -10.78 8.23 -20.32
CA GLY A 460 -11.33 8.11 -21.67
C GLY A 460 -12.67 7.38 -21.74
N ALA A 461 -13.37 7.24 -20.62
CA ALA A 461 -14.72 6.71 -20.60
C ALA A 461 -15.68 7.60 -21.41
N ASN A 462 -16.64 6.99 -22.09
CA ASN A 462 -17.62 7.70 -22.91
C ASN A 462 -19.03 7.34 -22.44
N PRO A 463 -19.53 8.00 -21.38
CA PRO A 463 -20.82 7.66 -20.79
C PRO A 463 -21.96 7.99 -21.76
N ASP A 464 -22.88 7.04 -21.90
CA ASP A 464 -24.19 7.24 -22.51
C ASP A 464 -25.26 6.48 -21.72
N LYS A 465 -26.53 6.62 -22.11
CA LYS A 465 -27.64 5.96 -21.41
C LYS A 465 -27.48 4.44 -21.33
N LYS A 466 -26.95 3.81 -22.38
CA LYS A 466 -26.78 2.36 -22.45
C LYS A 466 -25.61 1.91 -21.57
N ALA A 467 -24.48 2.61 -21.64
CA ALA A 467 -23.28 2.31 -20.85
C ALA A 467 -23.50 2.47 -19.34
N LEU A 468 -24.42 3.35 -18.94
CA LEU A 468 -24.76 3.61 -17.53
C LEU A 468 -25.97 2.80 -17.01
N SER A 469 -26.64 2.04 -17.88
CA SER A 469 -27.79 1.19 -17.51
C SER A 469 -27.42 -0.28 -17.56
N VAL A 470 -26.48 -0.67 -16.70
CA VAL A 470 -25.95 -2.04 -16.59
C VAL A 470 -26.52 -2.76 -15.37
N ASP A 471 -26.65 -4.08 -15.46
CA ASP A 471 -27.26 -4.90 -14.40
C ASP A 471 -26.24 -5.40 -13.35
N SER A 472 -24.93 -5.29 -13.63
CA SER A 472 -23.87 -5.75 -12.71
C SER A 472 -22.59 -4.93 -12.86
N THR A 473 -21.86 -4.77 -11.74
CA THR A 473 -20.53 -4.13 -11.70
C THR A 473 -19.50 -4.84 -12.56
N GLU A 474 -19.57 -6.17 -12.68
CA GLU A 474 -18.62 -6.94 -13.49
C GLU A 474 -18.73 -6.64 -14.99
N SER A 475 -19.95 -6.33 -15.46
CA SER A 475 -20.20 -5.92 -16.85
C SER A 475 -20.01 -4.42 -17.08
N ASN A 476 -19.83 -3.65 -16.00
CA ASN A 476 -19.73 -2.21 -16.04
C ASN A 476 -18.33 -1.79 -16.52
N THR A 477 -18.30 -0.93 -17.53
CA THR A 477 -17.06 -0.42 -18.12
C THR A 477 -16.89 1.08 -17.88
N MET A 478 -17.81 1.69 -17.13
CA MET A 478 -17.80 3.11 -16.79
C MET A 478 -17.28 3.30 -15.37
N PRO A 479 -16.47 4.34 -15.09
CA PRO A 479 -15.94 4.62 -13.75
C PRO A 479 -17.01 5.20 -12.81
N THR A 480 -18.02 4.39 -12.47
CA THR A 480 -19.13 4.73 -11.58
C THR A 480 -18.91 4.24 -10.15
N LEU A 481 -19.77 4.67 -9.23
CA LEU A 481 -19.56 4.52 -7.77
C LEU A 481 -19.53 3.06 -7.30
N ASP A 482 -20.16 2.13 -8.01
CA ASP A 482 -20.20 0.71 -7.66
C ASP A 482 -18.80 0.08 -7.63
N HIS A 483 -17.86 0.54 -8.48
CA HIS A 483 -16.49 0.05 -8.47
C HIS A 483 -15.76 0.33 -7.15
N TRP A 484 -16.19 1.31 -6.37
CA TRP A 484 -15.58 1.63 -5.07
C TRP A 484 -15.77 0.49 -4.06
N HIS A 485 -16.83 -0.31 -4.18
CA HIS A 485 -17.09 -1.42 -3.26
C HIS A 485 -16.03 -2.52 -3.36
N SER A 486 -15.46 -2.74 -4.56
CA SER A 486 -14.41 -3.76 -4.76
C SER A 486 -13.14 -3.49 -3.95
N ARG A 487 -12.92 -2.23 -3.57
CA ARG A 487 -11.77 -1.79 -2.75
C ARG A 487 -12.14 -1.39 -1.31
N GLY A 488 -13.37 -1.65 -0.87
CA GLY A 488 -13.83 -1.29 0.47
C GLY A 488 -14.29 0.17 0.64
N CYS A 489 -14.65 0.85 -0.45
CA CYS A 489 -15.12 2.23 -0.49
C CYS A 489 -14.10 3.26 0.05
N ILE A 490 -14.57 4.28 0.78
CA ILE A 490 -13.73 5.32 1.37
C ILE A 490 -13.56 4.99 2.85
N ALA A 491 -12.32 4.76 3.26
CA ALA A 491 -11.85 4.83 4.62
C ALA A 491 -10.51 5.58 4.59
N GLY A 492 -10.35 6.64 5.38
CA GLY A 492 -9.15 7.47 5.32
C GLY A 492 -9.16 8.57 6.35
N ARG A 493 -8.17 9.47 6.29
CA ARG A 493 -8.09 10.62 7.17
C ARG A 493 -8.84 11.78 6.53
N GLY A 494 -9.89 12.24 7.20
CA GLY A 494 -10.61 13.45 6.85
C GLY A 494 -9.95 14.67 7.50
N VAL A 495 -9.92 15.79 6.77
CA VAL A 495 -9.50 17.08 7.29
C VAL A 495 -10.58 18.12 7.01
N LEU A 496 -10.99 18.86 8.04
CA LEU A 496 -11.99 19.92 7.92
C LEU A 496 -11.31 21.28 7.84
N ILE A 497 -11.60 22.02 6.77
CA ILE A 497 -11.36 23.45 6.64
C ILE A 497 -12.69 24.17 6.90
N ASP A 498 -12.84 24.70 8.11
CA ASP A 498 -14.05 25.43 8.52
C ASP A 498 -13.91 26.92 8.18
N PHE A 499 -14.00 27.21 6.88
CA PHE A 499 -13.77 28.55 6.36
C PHE A 499 -14.81 29.54 6.87
N ALA A 500 -16.07 29.12 7.04
CA ALA A 500 -17.12 29.99 7.57
C ALA A 500 -16.80 30.50 8.99
N ALA A 501 -16.39 29.61 9.90
CA ALA A 501 -16.00 30.01 11.25
C ALA A 501 -14.69 30.82 11.27
N TYR A 502 -13.73 30.46 10.42
CA TYR A 502 -12.49 31.22 10.25
C TYR A 502 -12.76 32.64 9.77
N ALA A 503 -13.61 32.82 8.76
CA ALA A 503 -13.97 34.11 8.21
C ALA A 503 -14.62 35.00 9.26
N GLU A 504 -15.55 34.45 10.06
CA GLU A 504 -16.16 35.17 11.18
C GLU A 504 -15.11 35.62 12.20
N GLU A 505 -14.22 34.73 12.64
CA GLU A 505 -13.19 35.05 13.64
C GLU A 505 -12.12 36.03 13.13
N LYS A 506 -11.90 36.08 11.82
CA LYS A 506 -10.98 37.02 11.16
C LYS A 506 -11.66 38.29 10.65
N ASN A 507 -12.97 38.44 10.84
CA ASN A 507 -13.76 39.55 10.30
C ASN A 507 -13.66 39.68 8.76
N ILE A 508 -13.60 38.55 8.07
CA ILE A 508 -13.66 38.47 6.60
C ILE A 508 -15.14 38.46 6.20
N GLU A 509 -15.53 39.34 5.28
CA GLU A 509 -16.89 39.38 4.74
C GLU A 509 -17.14 38.13 3.87
N PHE A 510 -17.98 37.23 4.37
CA PHE A 510 -18.26 35.95 3.72
C PHE A 510 -19.70 35.52 3.95
N HIS A 511 -20.33 34.97 2.91
CA HIS A 511 -21.61 34.30 3.01
C HIS A 511 -21.67 33.14 2.00
N PRO A 512 -22.26 31.99 2.33
CA PRO A 512 -22.32 30.83 1.42
C PRO A 512 -23.01 31.11 0.07
N PHE A 513 -23.81 32.17 -0.02
CA PHE A 513 -24.59 32.52 -1.21
C PHE A 513 -24.20 33.85 -1.87
N ASP A 514 -23.00 34.39 -1.57
CA ASP A 514 -22.51 35.63 -2.21
C ASP A 514 -21.59 35.39 -3.41
N GLY A 515 -21.15 34.15 -3.64
CA GLY A 515 -20.25 33.80 -4.73
C GLY A 515 -18.79 34.14 -4.42
N ASN A 516 -18.41 34.12 -3.14
CA ASN A 516 -17.03 34.27 -2.69
C ASN A 516 -16.19 33.08 -3.18
N ARG A 517 -14.95 33.36 -3.58
CA ARG A 517 -14.00 32.36 -4.07
C ARG A 517 -12.92 32.14 -3.02
N ILE A 518 -12.90 30.96 -2.43
CA ILE A 518 -11.90 30.56 -1.43
C ILE A 518 -10.65 30.10 -2.21
N THR A 519 -9.59 30.90 -2.15
CA THR A 519 -8.32 30.66 -2.86
C THR A 519 -7.46 29.60 -2.17
N VAL A 520 -6.39 29.15 -2.81
CA VAL A 520 -5.43 28.23 -2.18
C VAL A 520 -4.80 28.88 -0.94
N GLU A 521 -4.47 30.17 -1.03
CA GLU A 521 -3.94 30.95 0.08
C GLU A 521 -4.91 31.02 1.24
N ASP A 522 -6.20 31.21 0.98
CA ASP A 522 -7.25 31.22 2.00
C ASP A 522 -7.34 29.87 2.73
N ILE A 523 -7.26 28.76 1.98
CA ILE A 523 -7.31 27.40 2.53
C ILE A 523 -6.09 27.11 3.39
N GLU A 524 -4.88 27.39 2.90
CA GLU A 524 -3.64 27.18 3.65
C GLU A 524 -3.58 28.08 4.90
N ALA A 525 -4.07 29.32 4.82
CA ALA A 525 -4.18 30.21 5.97
C ALA A 525 -5.19 29.72 7.01
N CYS A 526 -6.32 29.17 6.56
CA CYS A 526 -7.32 28.54 7.43
C CYS A 526 -6.76 27.27 8.09
N ALA A 527 -6.12 26.39 7.32
CA ALA A 527 -5.47 25.18 7.83
C ALA A 527 -4.41 25.49 8.89
N ALA A 528 -3.56 26.49 8.63
CA ALA A 528 -2.56 26.95 9.60
C ALA A 528 -3.21 27.48 10.89
N TYR A 529 -4.32 28.22 10.77
CA TYR A 529 -5.07 28.70 11.94
C TYR A 529 -5.72 27.56 12.74
N GLN A 530 -6.20 26.53 12.04
CA GLN A 530 -6.83 25.34 12.62
C GLN A 530 -5.82 24.28 13.05
N ASN A 531 -4.52 24.56 12.87
CA ASN A 531 -3.40 23.65 13.14
C ASN A 531 -3.56 22.29 12.43
N VAL A 532 -3.89 22.34 11.15
CA VAL A 532 -4.02 21.18 10.25
C VAL A 532 -2.84 21.16 9.29
N GLU A 533 -2.16 20.03 9.23
CA GLU A 533 -1.22 19.71 8.16
C GLU A 533 -1.88 18.70 7.21
N PHE A 534 -1.79 18.95 5.90
CA PHE A 534 -2.29 18.03 4.88
C PHE A 534 -1.30 16.90 4.63
N GLN A 535 -1.78 15.67 4.47
CA GLN A 535 -0.97 14.51 4.12
C GLN A 535 -1.55 13.80 2.89
N PRO A 536 -0.73 13.06 2.15
CA PRO A 536 -1.20 12.24 1.04
C PRO A 536 -2.30 11.26 1.47
N GLY A 537 -3.35 11.17 0.66
CA GLY A 537 -4.52 10.35 0.90
C GLY A 537 -5.63 11.02 1.73
N ASP A 538 -5.46 12.28 2.14
CA ASP A 538 -6.48 13.01 2.88
C ASP A 538 -7.78 13.19 2.08
N ILE A 539 -8.91 13.16 2.79
CA ILE A 539 -10.21 13.59 2.28
C ILE A 539 -10.45 15.02 2.75
N LEU A 540 -10.45 15.97 1.81
CA LEU A 540 -10.60 17.40 2.10
C LEU A 540 -12.07 17.78 2.27
N LEU A 541 -12.47 18.25 3.45
CA LEU A 541 -13.82 18.77 3.71
C LEU A 541 -13.80 20.29 3.87
N ILE A 542 -14.68 21.00 3.16
CA ILE A 542 -14.76 22.45 3.16
C ILE A 542 -16.13 22.88 3.68
N ARG A 543 -16.16 23.65 4.77
CA ARG A 543 -17.41 24.19 5.32
C ARG A 543 -17.59 25.67 4.99
N THR A 544 -18.66 25.96 4.27
CA THR A 544 -19.13 27.29 3.86
C THR A 544 -20.33 27.77 4.67
N GLY A 545 -21.03 26.87 5.38
CA GLY A 545 -22.25 27.14 6.13
C GLY A 545 -23.53 27.11 5.29
N ALA A 546 -23.50 26.58 4.06
CA ALA A 546 -24.65 26.62 3.16
C ALA A 546 -25.84 25.79 3.67
N THR A 547 -25.62 24.55 4.13
CA THR A 547 -26.68 23.69 4.70
C THR A 547 -27.32 24.32 5.94
N ASP A 548 -26.55 25.00 6.79
CA ASP A 548 -27.05 25.70 7.98
C ASP A 548 -28.07 26.79 7.65
N VAL A 549 -27.84 27.55 6.57
CA VAL A 549 -28.75 28.61 6.11
C VAL A 549 -30.08 27.99 5.68
N VAL A 550 -30.03 26.88 4.93
CA VAL A 550 -31.23 26.17 4.46
C VAL A 550 -31.99 25.55 5.62
N ASP A 551 -31.31 24.91 6.57
CA ASP A 551 -31.99 24.26 7.69
C ASP A 551 -32.65 25.23 8.65
N LYS A 552 -32.00 26.37 8.90
CA LYS A 552 -32.55 27.45 9.73
C LYS A 552 -33.62 28.27 9.01
N MET A 553 -33.80 28.07 7.70
CA MET A 553 -34.67 28.89 6.84
C MET A 553 -34.37 30.39 7.03
N ASP A 554 -33.09 30.75 7.08
CA ASP A 554 -32.68 32.14 7.34
C ASP A 554 -33.17 33.07 6.20
N PRO A 555 -34.04 34.08 6.49
CA PRO A 555 -34.65 34.90 5.44
C PRO A 555 -33.64 35.66 4.58
N VAL A 556 -32.53 36.12 5.17
CA VAL A 556 -31.49 36.86 4.44
C VAL A 556 -30.76 35.93 3.49
N GLY A 557 -30.34 34.77 3.98
CA GLY A 557 -29.67 33.75 3.19
C GLY A 557 -30.56 33.21 2.06
N LEU A 558 -31.82 32.89 2.33
CA LEU A 558 -32.80 32.49 1.30
C LEU A 558 -33.01 33.59 0.25
N GLY A 559 -33.00 34.86 0.64
CA GLY A 559 -33.03 35.99 -0.29
C GLY A 559 -31.79 36.03 -1.19
N LYS A 560 -30.60 35.77 -0.65
CA LYS A 560 -29.34 35.69 -1.42
C LYS A 560 -29.32 34.50 -2.38
N MET A 561 -29.92 33.37 -2.01
CA MET A 561 -30.01 32.18 -2.89
C MET A 561 -30.69 32.48 -4.24
N MET A 562 -31.62 33.44 -4.27
CA MET A 562 -32.30 33.85 -5.52
C MET A 562 -31.34 34.44 -6.56
N ALA A 563 -30.15 34.90 -6.15
CA ALA A 563 -29.11 35.36 -7.06
C ALA A 563 -28.36 34.23 -7.76
N ALA A 564 -28.63 32.96 -7.40
CA ALA A 564 -27.97 31.77 -7.93
C ALA A 564 -26.44 31.88 -7.88
N LYS A 565 -25.91 32.30 -6.73
CA LYS A 565 -24.47 32.36 -6.45
C LYS A 565 -24.15 31.40 -5.31
N LEU A 566 -23.02 30.72 -5.42
CA LEU A 566 -22.51 29.79 -4.43
C LEU A 566 -21.07 30.16 -4.11
N SER A 567 -20.77 30.33 -2.84
CA SER A 567 -19.39 30.44 -2.38
C SER A 567 -18.78 29.05 -2.27
N GLY A 568 -17.51 28.93 -2.63
CA GLY A 568 -16.81 27.65 -2.68
C GLY A 568 -15.36 27.83 -3.06
N LEU A 569 -14.67 26.74 -3.40
CA LEU A 569 -13.28 26.83 -3.87
C LEU A 569 -13.19 27.68 -5.14
N HIS A 570 -12.10 28.42 -5.28
CA HIS A 570 -11.83 29.15 -6.50
C HIS A 570 -11.62 28.15 -7.67
N GLY A 571 -12.51 28.18 -8.65
CA GLY A 571 -12.39 27.37 -9.87
C GLY A 571 -11.22 27.82 -10.75
N SER A 572 -10.00 27.34 -10.47
CA SER A 572 -8.79 27.67 -11.23
C SER A 572 -7.86 26.48 -11.41
N GLU A 573 -6.99 26.56 -12.40
CA GLU A 573 -5.90 25.59 -12.59
C GLU A 573 -4.94 25.57 -11.38
N GLU A 574 -4.74 26.72 -10.71
CA GLU A 574 -3.93 26.79 -9.49
C GLU A 574 -4.50 25.90 -8.38
N THR A 575 -5.81 25.99 -8.15
CA THR A 575 -6.51 25.15 -7.17
C THR A 575 -6.46 23.67 -7.57
N ALA A 576 -6.70 23.34 -8.84
CA ALA A 576 -6.58 21.97 -9.33
C ALA A 576 -5.17 21.38 -9.14
N ARG A 577 -4.14 22.16 -9.52
CA ARG A 577 -2.73 21.82 -9.32
C ARG A 577 -2.41 21.57 -7.86
N TRP A 578 -2.88 22.44 -6.97
CA TRP A 578 -2.69 22.29 -5.52
C TRP A 578 -3.34 21.01 -4.99
N MET A 579 -4.60 20.73 -5.37
CA MET A 579 -5.31 19.53 -4.92
C MET A 579 -4.60 18.24 -5.35
N TRP A 580 -4.14 18.17 -6.61
CA TRP A 580 -3.35 17.04 -7.09
C TRP A 580 -2.00 16.91 -6.37
N ASN A 581 -1.29 18.03 -6.20
CA ASN A 581 0.02 18.05 -5.56
C ASN A 581 -0.03 17.66 -4.07
N LYS A 582 -1.12 17.97 -3.37
CA LYS A 582 -1.36 17.50 -1.99
C LYS A 582 -1.78 16.02 -1.91
N ARG A 583 -2.03 15.37 -3.06
CA ARG A 583 -2.46 13.96 -3.15
C ARG A 583 -3.74 13.68 -2.35
N PHE A 584 -4.72 14.58 -2.40
CA PHE A 584 -6.04 14.33 -1.81
C PHE A 584 -6.71 13.15 -2.51
N ALA A 585 -7.32 12.25 -1.74
CA ALA A 585 -8.02 11.09 -2.29
C ALA A 585 -9.41 11.45 -2.80
N ALA A 586 -10.08 12.39 -2.12
CA ALA A 586 -11.40 12.90 -2.46
C ALA A 586 -11.61 14.28 -1.80
N ALA A 587 -12.64 15.01 -2.20
CA ALA A 587 -13.00 16.26 -1.56
C ALA A 587 -14.52 16.41 -1.41
N ALA A 588 -15.00 17.10 -0.38
CA ALA A 588 -16.42 17.40 -0.25
C ALA A 588 -16.67 18.76 0.41
N SER A 589 -17.86 19.30 0.20
CA SER A 589 -18.31 20.53 0.85
C SER A 589 -19.78 20.46 1.28
N ASP A 590 -20.19 21.40 2.11
CA ASP A 590 -21.59 21.62 2.46
C ASP A 590 -22.35 22.49 1.45
N SER A 591 -21.69 22.93 0.37
CA SER A 591 -22.30 23.78 -0.67
C SER A 591 -23.03 22.95 -1.73
N ASN A 592 -23.93 23.59 -2.48
CA ASN A 592 -24.64 22.99 -3.64
C ASN A 592 -23.75 22.74 -4.86
N ALA A 593 -22.53 23.30 -4.85
CA ALA A 593 -21.48 23.05 -5.82
C ALA A 593 -20.14 23.08 -5.07
N PHE A 594 -19.22 22.17 -5.38
CA PHE A 594 -17.91 22.15 -4.70
C PHE A 594 -17.09 23.43 -4.94
N GLU A 595 -17.13 23.97 -6.15
CA GLU A 595 -16.47 25.23 -6.53
C GLU A 595 -17.43 26.43 -6.51
N ALA A 596 -16.88 27.64 -6.42
CA ALA A 596 -17.65 28.87 -6.43
C ALA A 596 -18.42 29.06 -7.75
N PHE A 597 -19.67 29.51 -7.65
CA PHE A 597 -20.56 29.74 -8.77
C PHE A 597 -21.08 31.19 -8.78
N PRO A 598 -21.18 31.86 -9.95
CA PRO A 598 -20.88 31.34 -11.28
C PRO A 598 -19.37 31.19 -11.55
N PRO A 599 -18.97 30.24 -12.43
CA PRO A 599 -17.58 30.08 -12.81
C PRO A 599 -17.05 31.31 -13.53
N LEU A 600 -15.73 31.47 -13.53
CA LEU A 600 -15.07 32.51 -14.30
C LEU A 600 -14.31 31.88 -15.47
N LYS A 601 -14.33 32.55 -16.61
CA LYS A 601 -13.46 32.24 -17.72
C LYS A 601 -12.03 32.73 -17.42
N PRO A 602 -11.02 32.27 -18.18
CA PRO A 602 -9.64 32.71 -18.00
C PRO A 602 -9.44 34.24 -18.09
N ASP A 603 -10.32 34.96 -18.78
CA ASP A 603 -10.30 36.42 -18.88
C ASP A 603 -10.98 37.15 -17.69
N GLY A 604 -11.46 36.39 -16.69
CA GLY A 604 -12.15 36.89 -15.51
C GLY A 604 -13.64 37.21 -15.73
N SER A 605 -14.18 37.02 -16.94
CA SER A 605 -15.61 37.19 -17.20
C SER A 605 -16.44 36.02 -16.68
N ILE A 606 -17.72 36.25 -16.42
CA ILE A 606 -18.65 35.21 -15.95
C ILE A 606 -18.85 34.14 -17.03
N GLY A 607 -18.64 32.88 -16.65
CA GLY A 607 -18.89 31.67 -17.45
C GLY A 607 -20.25 31.03 -17.17
N GLY A 608 -20.54 29.95 -17.90
CA GLY A 608 -21.68 29.05 -17.66
C GLY A 608 -21.24 27.70 -17.11
N MET A 609 -22.17 26.74 -16.98
CA MET A 609 -21.88 25.41 -16.41
C MET A 609 -20.71 24.68 -17.06
N LYS A 610 -20.54 24.83 -18.38
CA LYS A 610 -19.42 24.21 -19.12
C LYS A 610 -18.03 24.77 -18.73
N ASP A 611 -18.00 25.93 -18.08
CA ASP A 611 -16.78 26.63 -17.68
C ASP A 611 -16.42 26.32 -16.20
N LEU A 612 -17.10 25.35 -15.55
CA LEU A 612 -16.71 24.84 -14.23
C LEU A 612 -15.34 24.14 -14.33
N VAL A 613 -14.39 24.60 -13.53
CA VAL A 613 -12.98 24.20 -13.64
C VAL A 613 -12.72 22.97 -12.79
N LEU A 614 -13.08 23.01 -11.51
CA LEU A 614 -12.78 21.91 -10.58
C LEU A 614 -13.63 20.67 -10.86
N HIS A 615 -14.87 20.81 -11.33
CA HIS A 615 -15.64 19.64 -11.78
C HIS A 615 -14.93 18.87 -12.89
N VAL A 616 -14.36 19.58 -13.87
CA VAL A 616 -13.59 18.94 -14.96
C VAL A 616 -12.29 18.35 -14.44
N TYR A 617 -11.50 19.11 -13.68
CA TYR A 617 -10.21 18.64 -13.19
C TYR A 617 -10.36 17.46 -12.21
N CYS A 618 -11.20 17.58 -11.19
CA CYS A 618 -11.41 16.53 -10.21
C CYS A 618 -12.03 15.30 -10.86
N LEU A 619 -13.23 15.39 -11.42
CA LEU A 619 -13.95 14.19 -11.87
C LEU A 619 -13.38 13.61 -13.16
N SER A 620 -13.19 14.44 -14.20
CA SER A 620 -12.79 13.96 -15.52
C SER A 620 -11.29 13.75 -15.67
N PHE A 621 -10.43 14.60 -15.11
CA PHE A 621 -8.98 14.50 -15.36
C PHE A 621 -8.24 13.67 -14.30
N PHE A 622 -8.42 13.99 -13.03
CA PHE A 622 -7.72 13.34 -11.93
C PHE A 622 -8.37 12.02 -11.52
N GLY A 623 -9.68 11.87 -11.76
CA GLY A 623 -10.46 10.79 -11.17
C GLY A 623 -10.68 10.99 -9.67
N MET A 624 -10.78 12.24 -9.21
CA MET A 624 -11.02 12.64 -7.84
C MET A 624 -12.51 12.85 -7.59
N PRO A 625 -13.14 12.02 -6.73
CA PRO A 625 -14.54 12.21 -6.37
C PRO A 625 -14.76 13.52 -5.62
N ILE A 626 -15.87 14.20 -5.94
CA ILE A 626 -16.34 15.37 -5.22
C ILE A 626 -17.69 15.09 -4.55
N GLY A 627 -17.86 15.62 -3.34
CA GLY A 627 -19.10 15.57 -2.59
C GLY A 627 -19.61 16.98 -2.30
N GLU A 628 -20.93 17.12 -2.21
CA GLU A 628 -21.64 18.38 -2.10
C GLU A 628 -22.82 18.20 -1.13
N LEU A 629 -23.29 19.30 -0.53
CA LEU A 629 -24.39 19.29 0.43
C LEU A 629 -24.15 18.39 1.66
N TRP A 630 -22.90 18.16 2.06
CA TRP A 630 -22.58 17.41 3.28
C TRP A 630 -23.01 18.21 4.52
N ASP A 631 -23.56 17.54 5.54
CA ASP A 631 -23.85 18.18 6.82
C ASP A 631 -22.58 18.21 7.68
N LEU A 632 -21.92 19.37 7.69
CA LEU A 632 -20.65 19.56 8.41
C LEU A 632 -20.83 20.30 9.75
N SER A 633 -22.05 20.64 10.16
CA SER A 633 -22.29 21.55 11.28
C SER A 633 -21.92 20.95 12.63
N LYS A 634 -22.30 19.69 12.87
CA LYS A 634 -21.91 18.96 14.10
C LYS A 634 -20.41 18.66 14.13
N LEU A 635 -19.84 18.33 12.97
CA LEU A 635 -18.41 18.08 12.83
C LEU A 635 -17.61 19.34 13.19
N ALA A 636 -17.96 20.48 12.59
CA ALA A 636 -17.32 21.77 12.85
C ALA A 636 -17.38 22.18 14.33
N ALA A 637 -18.55 22.02 14.96
CA ALA A 637 -18.71 22.30 16.39
C ALA A 637 -17.78 21.43 17.25
N TYR A 638 -17.67 20.13 16.93
CA TYR A 638 -16.80 19.21 17.65
C TYR A 638 -15.31 19.51 17.41
N CYS A 639 -14.92 19.78 16.16
CA CYS A 639 -13.55 20.18 15.82
C CYS A 639 -13.12 21.44 16.58
N LYS A 640 -14.01 22.44 16.65
CA LYS A 640 -13.78 23.68 17.39
C LYS A 640 -13.63 23.44 18.90
N GLU A 641 -14.48 22.61 19.48
CA GLU A 641 -14.39 22.23 20.90
C GLU A 641 -13.07 21.52 21.21
N LYS A 642 -12.68 20.55 20.39
CA LYS A 642 -11.46 19.74 20.60
C LYS A 642 -10.18 20.39 20.08
N LYS A 643 -10.28 21.47 19.32
CA LYS A 643 -9.18 22.08 18.55
C LYS A 643 -8.44 21.05 17.69
N ARG A 644 -9.20 20.14 17.10
CA ARG A 644 -8.70 19.04 16.26
C ARG A 644 -9.59 18.93 15.04
N TYR A 645 -9.02 19.21 13.88
CA TYR A 645 -9.72 19.28 12.60
C TYR A 645 -9.36 18.12 11.65
N SER A 646 -8.64 17.12 12.16
CA SER A 646 -8.42 15.82 11.52
C SER A 646 -9.18 14.72 12.26
N PHE A 647 -9.65 13.72 11.51
CA PHE A 647 -10.45 12.60 12.01
C PHE A 647 -10.36 11.41 11.05
N MET A 648 -10.76 10.22 11.48
CA MET A 648 -11.03 9.13 10.54
C MET A 648 -12.37 9.42 9.85
N ILE A 649 -12.44 9.23 8.55
CA ILE A 649 -13.69 9.29 7.79
C ILE A 649 -13.95 7.95 7.13
N THR A 650 -15.20 7.51 7.17
CA THR A 650 -15.69 6.39 6.36
C THR A 650 -16.88 6.84 5.53
N SER A 651 -17.02 6.30 4.32
CA SER A 651 -18.16 6.58 3.46
C SER A 651 -18.38 5.42 2.48
N THR A 652 -19.63 4.99 2.40
CA THR A 652 -20.05 3.81 1.63
C THR A 652 -21.29 4.17 0.82
N PRO A 653 -21.15 4.62 -0.44
CA PRO A 653 -22.31 4.92 -1.28
C PRO A 653 -23.19 3.68 -1.52
N LEU A 654 -24.37 3.88 -2.08
CA LEU A 654 -25.22 2.78 -2.55
C LEU A 654 -24.49 1.93 -3.58
N ASN A 655 -24.55 0.60 -3.39
CA ASN A 655 -23.96 -0.37 -4.31
C ASN A 655 -24.92 -0.69 -5.46
N GLN A 656 -25.11 0.27 -6.36
CA GLN A 656 -25.93 0.12 -7.57
C GLN A 656 -25.03 0.22 -8.80
N PRO A 657 -25.00 -0.79 -9.70
CA PRO A 657 -24.23 -0.71 -10.94
C PRO A 657 -24.61 0.49 -11.81
N GLY A 658 -23.60 1.15 -12.40
CA GLY A 658 -23.79 2.31 -13.28
C GLY A 658 -24.16 3.62 -12.57
N LEU A 659 -24.07 3.65 -11.24
CA LEU A 659 -24.57 4.79 -10.45
C LEU A 659 -23.69 6.05 -10.59
N ILE A 660 -24.31 7.13 -11.07
CA ILE A 660 -23.64 8.42 -11.36
C ILE A 660 -23.49 9.28 -10.10
N GLY A 661 -24.40 9.17 -9.15
CA GLY A 661 -24.34 9.89 -7.89
C GLY A 661 -25.04 9.10 -6.80
N SER A 662 -24.65 9.28 -5.55
CA SER A 662 -25.18 8.49 -4.44
C SER A 662 -25.09 9.24 -3.12
N PRO A 663 -26.05 9.07 -2.19
CA PRO A 663 -25.86 9.49 -0.81
C PRO A 663 -24.56 8.91 -0.24
N PRO A 664 -23.77 9.68 0.53
CA PRO A 664 -22.42 9.27 0.86
C PRO A 664 -22.37 8.24 1.99
N ASN A 665 -23.40 8.17 2.84
CA ASN A 665 -23.39 7.39 4.09
C ASN A 665 -22.10 7.61 4.89
N ALA A 666 -21.74 8.89 5.07
CA ALA A 666 -20.46 9.30 5.62
C ALA A 666 -20.49 9.49 7.13
N LEU A 667 -19.41 9.06 7.79
CA LEU A 667 -19.16 9.21 9.22
C LEU A 667 -17.77 9.80 9.45
N ALA A 668 -17.68 10.84 10.28
CA ALA A 668 -16.43 11.25 10.92
C ALA A 668 -16.31 10.56 12.28
N ILE A 669 -15.11 10.05 12.61
CA ILE A 669 -14.84 9.29 13.83
C ILE A 669 -13.57 9.85 14.49
N PHE A 670 -13.69 10.26 15.75
CA PHE A 670 -12.66 10.94 16.55
C PHE A 670 -12.08 10.13 17.67
#